data_AF-A0A9E6P465-F1
#
_entry.id   AF-A0A9E6P465-F1
#
_cell.length_a   1.000
_cell.length_b   1.000
_cell.length_c   1.000
_cell.angle_alpha   90.00
_cell.angle_beta   90.00
_cell.angle_gamma   90.00
#
_symmetry.space_group_name_H-M   'P 1'
#
loop_
_entity.id
_entity.type
_entity.pdbx_description
1 polymer ?
#
loop_
_entity_poly.entity_id
_entity_poly.type
_entity_poly.pdbx_seq_one_letter_code
_entity_poly.pdbx_strand_id
1 'polypeptide(L)'
;MATLISDALIHDDSVIITDMDIGVNEHDASTLDLSKNKPTGHSGNRHKTDQLTITDGLFGPLQMGSISITRVSLDALGATLGGQPLTGQNTFFRTPRRSFINALQFNANEVDKQIRTASAPDSYLLTTLLFELASRRPLTSPPILWSSDETQADPGQYRRKLSKLLSSAHKLDLRHAHLPDNNPRWVGVLKSNATLGSSVGIQGFGIFMGLRGVVDAIKSNNNAEIVINTAGIASEFGSIAADVAVNKVASEMITAGQTAYKDFAKTRFAVRLGRSGGLIGGALTLPFDIYTAIRSLNAADNAAGKEALDHYVSAGLSITSAAMTVILGGAAMAGFSFAGPVGLAAGAILAIGSQVYGAVRIVDDIDDYIELTTEERWRTGWFSFCFMNPDQDVQNRYSVAKARTEHLKQLKATARKLLDGELQDATEAVVNGTFEVHLTPKQVWTRNWWTKQDGWETVNVPQIKGGDDTIDARAGVTASTPGAELGKAAENKGVLWLIGDGRDSIVGVEKKTNTFHYKSGKKHLTGGEKDDRFVFEGAADLLRQGGSVLDASTLQGGAGSDTLVLGGADYSASAKGSGYDVNLPAGTLHTTVADPTVAGEKKRALHSRLDSVENIETVTNGQSIVTGTEQRNIIKSRGRDTIKAGAGNDQIHLLHGGASASGEAGVDEYFVAHQAGRISITEDGDQQSVVVLNWRMDLIESWVIENTALIITSRFDFQDSPKSVVALQDVYTRNDTESVLKNNKLTFMTRDGFVLMPDFPETLENGRTVELEIIVVKQGQAEKPIILYTPTYSTRHQQDAGYYLPRSPQDTAFEFVERRDAVTRIYLDYASDELKQADAHFTARKSDKDHDLMAGCDLQYLVGEKKLTLRHFAFARGGTDPMNMTKILRTMAAKPLQRIVLIFNDGVAFNAKLTAETDVAPADNHYEMHALKHWTTRMNLPMPLRTGRFTFDLPENEAYRLGTRRACAKLASLPAQTAMESLEGHGSTYLVHLVADMTIKLSTPGALANAAIRLPYSSTWELDATALGAVAIKLENNKLHIGTCTIHLPVYDSEDLIDQIRVITTEGLVHTVDLSFDRVYPDGLDGRFFKAPTPSKDPLPPPFTALADKVLNVRNIVVADNRPGILSYSFPERSWRLDAETLCIDHSQLNVINRCSHQLPQRVMPASLLDVAEPPLSRPAQDRSCTHSESGFAH
;
A
#
# COMPACT_ATOMS: atom_id res chain seq x y z
N MET A 1 2.31 4.08 -1.86
CA MET A 1 2.47 3.52 -0.51
C MET A 1 3.94 3.40 -0.06
N ALA A 2 4.95 3.50 -0.92
CA ALA A 2 6.35 3.26 -0.56
C ALA A 2 7.09 4.41 0.16
N THR A 3 6.43 5.51 0.54
CA THR A 3 7.07 6.65 1.23
C THR A 3 6.64 6.83 2.69
N LEU A 4 5.97 5.83 3.28
CA LEU A 4 5.50 5.87 4.66
C LEU A 4 6.29 4.93 5.58
N ILE A 5 7.61 5.11 5.61
CA ILE A 5 8.42 4.81 6.79
C ILE A 5 9.46 5.92 6.81
N SER A 6 9.53 6.72 7.89
CA SER A 6 10.65 7.63 8.06
C SER A 6 11.95 6.86 7.97
N ASP A 7 13.02 7.51 7.51
CA ASP A 7 14.40 7.01 7.42
C ASP A 7 15.00 6.48 8.75
N ALA A 8 14.19 6.17 9.77
CA ALA A 8 14.60 5.82 11.13
C ALA A 8 14.32 4.36 11.57
N LEU A 9 13.66 3.51 10.78
CA LEU A 9 13.25 2.16 11.23
C LEU A 9 14.12 0.99 10.73
N ILE A 10 15.21 1.25 10.01
CA ILE A 10 16.11 0.18 9.52
C ILE A 10 17.04 -0.36 10.63
N HIS A 11 17.02 0.18 11.86
CA HIS A 11 18.16 -0.03 12.79
C HIS A 11 17.94 -0.74 14.13
N ASP A 12 16.73 -1.03 14.62
CA ASP A 12 16.57 -1.70 15.92
C ASP A 12 15.88 -3.07 15.83
N ASP A 13 16.57 -4.12 16.29
CA ASP A 13 15.98 -5.43 16.53
C ASP A 13 15.04 -5.35 17.76
N SER A 14 13.73 -5.44 17.54
CA SER A 14 12.71 -5.52 18.61
C SER A 14 12.86 -6.76 19.50
N VAL A 15 13.55 -7.80 19.00
CA VAL A 15 13.88 -9.02 19.71
C VAL A 15 15.35 -9.39 19.47
N ILE A 16 16.12 -9.51 20.55
CA ILE A 16 17.51 -9.97 20.52
C ILE A 16 17.61 -11.36 21.13
N ILE A 17 17.99 -12.34 20.31
CA ILE A 17 18.25 -13.72 20.78
C ILE A 17 19.71 -13.87 21.19
N THR A 18 19.94 -14.39 22.40
CA THR A 18 21.26 -14.77 22.89
C THR A 18 21.25 -16.19 23.44
N ASP A 19 22.43 -16.78 23.50
CA ASP A 19 22.59 -18.15 24.00
C ASP A 19 22.70 -18.18 25.52
N MET A 20 22.18 -19.24 26.14
CA MET A 20 22.37 -19.50 27.57
C MET A 20 23.48 -20.51 27.86
N ASP A 21 23.97 -21.22 26.84
CA ASP A 21 25.02 -22.26 26.94
C ASP A 21 26.20 -22.01 25.98
N ILE A 22 27.42 -22.38 26.41
CA ILE A 22 28.66 -22.31 25.62
C ILE A 22 28.72 -23.53 24.69
N GLY A 23 28.79 -23.30 23.37
CA GLY A 23 28.92 -24.37 22.36
C GLY A 23 29.20 -23.83 20.97
N VAL A 24 29.87 -24.63 20.14
CA VAL A 24 30.31 -24.27 18.79
C VAL A 24 29.28 -24.80 17.77
N ASN A 25 29.06 -24.10 16.66
CA ASN A 25 28.33 -24.63 15.51
C ASN A 25 29.22 -25.63 14.77
N GLU A 26 28.68 -26.78 14.38
CA GLU A 26 29.46 -27.81 13.69
C GLU A 26 29.67 -27.47 12.21
N HIS A 27 30.78 -27.94 11.65
CA HIS A 27 30.98 -27.96 10.20
C HIS A 27 30.31 -29.21 9.62
N ASP A 28 29.48 -29.02 8.61
CA ASP A 28 28.81 -30.11 7.90
C ASP A 28 29.01 -30.00 6.37
N ALA A 29 28.39 -30.91 5.61
CA ALA A 29 28.48 -30.92 4.14
C ALA A 29 27.81 -29.70 3.47
N SER A 30 27.04 -28.92 4.21
CA SER A 30 26.41 -27.66 3.79
C SER A 30 27.20 -26.43 4.23
N THR A 31 28.35 -26.59 4.90
CA THR A 31 29.21 -25.48 5.28
C THR A 31 30.03 -24.97 4.11
N LEU A 32 29.73 -23.75 3.65
CA LEU A 32 30.52 -23.04 2.67
C LEU A 32 31.80 -22.49 3.33
N ASP A 33 32.93 -23.03 2.91
CA ASP A 33 34.26 -22.62 3.35
C ASP A 33 35.18 -22.38 2.13
N LEU A 34 35.05 -21.19 1.53
CA LEU A 34 35.77 -20.76 0.33
C LEU A 34 37.28 -20.58 0.58
N SER A 35 37.70 -20.56 1.84
CA SER A 35 39.09 -20.40 2.28
C SER A 35 39.91 -21.69 2.33
N LYS A 36 39.27 -22.87 2.37
CA LYS A 36 39.98 -24.17 2.52
C LYS A 36 40.96 -24.50 1.39
N ASN A 37 40.79 -23.90 0.20
CA ASN A 37 41.58 -24.22 -1.00
C ASN A 37 42.59 -23.14 -1.42
N LYS A 38 42.81 -22.08 -0.62
CA LYS A 38 43.85 -21.08 -0.94
C LYS A 38 45.12 -21.30 -0.13
N PRO A 39 46.30 -21.48 -0.77
CA PRO A 39 47.56 -21.28 -0.08
C PRO A 39 47.63 -19.80 0.37
N THR A 40 48.15 -19.61 1.57
CA THR A 40 48.37 -18.32 2.24
C THR A 40 49.11 -17.32 1.33
N GLY A 41 48.37 -16.49 0.59
CA GLY A 41 48.92 -15.58 -0.41
C GLY A 41 48.11 -14.30 -0.62
N HIS A 42 48.37 -13.30 0.23
CA HIS A 42 48.29 -11.83 0.06
C HIS A 42 47.23 -11.21 -0.88
N SER A 43 46.24 -10.53 -0.30
CA SER A 43 46.06 -9.05 -0.38
C SER A 43 44.77 -8.63 0.35
N GLY A 44 44.90 -8.20 1.61
CA GLY A 44 43.78 -7.78 2.46
C GLY A 44 44.16 -7.97 3.93
N ASN A 45 43.98 -6.91 4.73
CA ASN A 45 44.42 -6.75 6.12
C ASN A 45 44.52 -8.08 6.92
N ARG A 46 45.73 -8.67 7.03
CA ARG A 46 45.98 -10.00 7.63
C ARG A 46 45.35 -10.12 9.03
N HIS A 47 45.45 -9.04 9.79
CA HIS A 47 44.85 -8.86 11.11
C HIS A 47 43.32 -9.06 11.13
N LYS A 48 42.60 -8.55 10.13
CA LYS A 48 41.14 -8.71 9.99
C LYS A 48 40.77 -10.18 9.75
N THR A 49 41.52 -10.85 8.87
CA THR A 49 41.28 -12.28 8.56
C THR A 49 41.53 -13.15 9.79
N ASP A 50 42.58 -12.85 10.55
CA ASP A 50 42.90 -13.55 11.80
C ASP A 50 41.79 -13.35 12.86
N GLN A 51 41.25 -12.13 13.01
CA GLN A 51 40.11 -11.86 13.90
C GLN A 51 38.86 -12.66 13.53
N LEU A 52 38.50 -12.73 12.25
CA LEU A 52 37.35 -13.50 11.79
C LEU A 52 37.55 -15.01 12.01
N THR A 53 38.78 -15.51 11.79
CA THR A 53 39.15 -16.91 12.02
C THR A 53 39.04 -17.29 13.50
N ILE A 54 39.50 -16.42 14.42
CA ILE A 54 39.33 -16.62 15.86
C ILE A 54 37.84 -16.70 16.22
N THR A 55 37.03 -15.83 15.64
CA THR A 55 35.59 -15.78 15.91
C THR A 55 34.88 -17.04 15.37
N ASP A 56 35.28 -17.53 14.19
CA ASP A 56 34.84 -18.82 13.67
C ASP A 56 35.29 -19.99 14.57
N GLY A 57 36.49 -19.96 15.15
CA GLY A 57 36.93 -20.96 16.13
C GLY A 57 36.13 -20.97 17.43
N LEU A 58 35.64 -19.80 17.88
CA LEU A 58 34.86 -19.65 19.10
C LEU A 58 33.40 -20.07 18.94
N PHE A 59 32.78 -19.73 17.81
CA PHE A 59 31.34 -19.89 17.60
C PHE A 59 30.96 -20.88 16.50
N GLY A 60 31.91 -21.29 15.66
CA GLY A 60 31.65 -22.07 14.44
C GLY A 60 31.07 -21.20 13.31
N PRO A 61 30.75 -21.81 12.16
CA PRO A 61 30.17 -21.11 11.02
C PRO A 61 28.79 -20.51 11.36
N LEU A 62 28.42 -19.44 10.66
CA LEU A 62 27.12 -18.80 10.80
C LEU A 62 26.06 -19.57 10.04
N GLN A 63 24.98 -19.97 10.71
CA GLN A 63 23.84 -20.64 10.07
C GLN A 63 22.96 -19.63 9.31
N MET A 64 22.91 -19.76 7.99
CA MET A 64 22.12 -18.95 7.06
C MET A 64 21.11 -19.83 6.33
N GLY A 65 20.00 -20.14 7.01
CA GLY A 65 18.98 -21.01 6.42
C GLY A 65 19.40 -22.48 6.48
N SER A 66 19.38 -23.17 5.35
CA SER A 66 19.87 -24.56 5.22
C SER A 66 21.39 -24.65 5.02
N ILE A 67 22.06 -23.51 4.82
CA ILE A 67 23.50 -23.41 4.56
C ILE A 67 24.19 -22.78 5.77
N SER A 68 25.41 -23.23 6.09
CA SER A 68 26.28 -22.53 7.04
C SER A 68 27.46 -21.92 6.29
N ILE A 69 28.00 -20.79 6.75
CA ILE A 69 29.12 -20.11 6.09
C ILE A 69 30.11 -19.57 7.14
N THR A 70 31.41 -19.73 6.88
CA THR A 70 32.45 -19.16 7.75
C THR A 70 32.53 -17.64 7.58
N ARG A 71 32.85 -16.90 8.64
CA ARG A 71 33.01 -15.43 8.56
C ARG A 71 34.11 -15.04 7.58
N VAL A 72 35.17 -15.84 7.49
CA VAL A 72 36.22 -15.68 6.49
C VAL A 72 35.68 -15.83 5.06
N SER A 73 34.77 -16.77 4.81
CA SER A 73 34.13 -16.92 3.50
C SER A 73 33.17 -15.78 3.18
N LEU A 74 32.45 -15.24 4.18
CA LEU A 74 31.67 -14.02 4.00
C LEU A 74 32.57 -12.86 3.57
N ASP A 75 33.72 -12.69 4.22
CA ASP A 75 34.67 -11.64 3.84
C ASP A 75 35.21 -11.83 2.40
N ALA A 76 35.45 -13.08 2.01
CA ALA A 76 35.90 -13.45 0.68
C ALA A 76 34.87 -13.17 -0.44
N LEU A 77 33.60 -12.95 -0.09
CA LEU A 77 32.53 -12.49 -0.98
C LEU A 77 32.39 -10.96 -1.00
N GLY A 78 33.27 -10.23 -0.31
CA GLY A 78 33.19 -8.78 -0.15
C GLY A 78 31.99 -8.35 0.70
N ALA A 79 31.66 -9.12 1.74
CA ALA A 79 30.53 -8.84 2.62
C ALA A 79 30.68 -7.51 3.38
N THR A 80 29.62 -6.72 3.40
CA THR A 80 29.53 -5.46 4.15
C THR A 80 28.21 -5.37 4.93
N LEU A 81 28.22 -4.55 5.98
CA LEU A 81 27.06 -4.15 6.77
C LEU A 81 26.91 -2.63 6.65
N GLY A 82 25.89 -2.16 5.93
CA GLY A 82 25.69 -0.72 5.71
C GLY A 82 26.92 -0.03 5.09
N GLY A 83 27.60 -0.72 4.16
CA GLY A 83 28.83 -0.25 3.53
C GLY A 83 30.12 -0.48 4.33
N GLN A 84 30.06 -0.89 5.60
CA GLN A 84 31.24 -1.19 6.43
C GLN A 84 31.68 -2.65 6.29
N PRO A 85 32.99 -2.96 6.25
CA PRO A 85 33.48 -4.33 6.14
C PRO A 85 33.21 -5.16 7.42
N LEU A 86 33.18 -6.49 7.28
CA LEU A 86 33.09 -7.38 8.44
C LEU A 86 34.35 -7.30 9.33
N THR A 87 34.18 -7.35 10.64
CA THR A 87 35.25 -7.34 11.65
C THR A 87 34.98 -8.39 12.72
N GLY A 88 35.99 -8.73 13.51
CA GLY A 88 35.78 -9.63 14.66
C GLY A 88 34.75 -9.09 15.65
N GLN A 89 34.62 -7.76 15.77
CA GLN A 89 33.67 -7.11 16.67
C GLN A 89 32.23 -7.17 16.14
N ASN A 90 31.99 -6.78 14.87
CA ASN A 90 30.64 -6.75 14.30
C ASN A 90 30.11 -8.13 13.89
N THR A 91 30.90 -9.19 14.08
CA THR A 91 30.51 -10.60 13.89
C THR A 91 30.65 -11.45 15.16
N PHE A 92 30.85 -10.82 16.33
CA PHE A 92 31.05 -11.50 17.61
C PHE A 92 29.76 -12.05 18.23
N PHE A 93 29.12 -12.98 17.53
CA PHE A 93 27.92 -13.67 17.98
C PHE A 93 27.87 -15.05 17.32
N ARG A 94 27.25 -16.04 17.97
CA ARG A 94 27.02 -17.36 17.36
C ARG A 94 25.84 -17.37 16.40
N THR A 95 24.74 -16.74 16.82
CA THR A 95 23.49 -16.66 16.05
C THR A 95 23.36 -15.26 15.46
N PRO A 96 23.29 -15.11 14.11
CA PRO A 96 23.15 -13.80 13.49
C PRO A 96 21.80 -13.17 13.83
N ARG A 97 21.82 -11.88 14.17
CA ARG A 97 20.60 -11.08 14.38
C ARG A 97 19.88 -10.83 13.04
N ARG A 98 18.59 -10.52 13.09
CA ARG A 98 17.83 -10.17 11.88
C ARG A 98 18.40 -8.93 11.21
N SER A 99 18.70 -7.88 11.99
CA SER A 99 19.41 -6.68 11.51
C SER A 99 20.69 -7.01 10.73
N PHE A 100 21.51 -7.95 11.22
CA PHE A 100 22.72 -8.39 10.54
C PHE A 100 22.42 -9.01 9.17
N ILE A 101 21.45 -9.94 9.09
CA ILE A 101 21.03 -10.54 7.81
C ILE A 101 20.45 -9.50 6.86
N ASN A 102 19.64 -8.59 7.40
CA ASN A 102 18.96 -7.53 6.65
C ASN A 102 19.93 -6.46 6.14
N ALA A 103 21.08 -6.27 6.79
CA ALA A 103 22.10 -5.30 6.39
C ALA A 103 23.21 -5.91 5.51
N LEU A 104 23.31 -7.24 5.44
CA LEU A 104 24.39 -7.93 4.74
C LEU A 104 24.30 -7.71 3.22
N GLN A 105 25.36 -7.18 2.62
CA GLN A 105 25.49 -7.05 1.16
C GLN A 105 26.81 -7.64 0.70
N PHE A 106 26.89 -8.12 -0.54
CA PHE A 106 28.08 -8.71 -1.15
C PHE A 106 28.53 -7.92 -2.37
N ASN A 107 29.85 -7.87 -2.57
CA ASN A 107 30.42 -7.23 -3.75
C ASN A 107 30.19 -8.15 -4.96
N ALA A 108 29.49 -7.65 -5.98
CA ALA A 108 29.13 -8.44 -7.16
C ALA A 108 30.36 -9.00 -7.90
N ASN A 109 31.50 -8.29 -7.89
CA ASN A 109 32.72 -8.72 -8.55
C ASN A 109 33.43 -9.84 -7.77
N GLU A 110 33.46 -9.76 -6.44
CA GLU A 110 34.01 -10.84 -5.62
C GLU A 110 33.11 -12.08 -5.67
N VAL A 111 31.77 -11.93 -5.75
CA VAL A 111 30.86 -13.05 -5.96
C VAL A 111 31.13 -13.76 -7.31
N ASP A 112 31.22 -13.01 -8.41
CA ASP A 112 31.54 -13.57 -9.74
C ASP A 112 32.89 -14.31 -9.73
N LYS A 113 33.92 -13.68 -9.15
CA LYS A 113 35.25 -14.28 -9.00
C LYS A 113 35.20 -15.58 -8.20
N GLN A 114 34.49 -15.63 -7.08
CA GLN A 114 34.35 -16.85 -6.28
C GLN A 114 33.57 -17.94 -7.02
N ILE A 115 32.52 -17.59 -7.77
CA ILE A 115 31.79 -18.55 -8.62
C ILE A 115 32.74 -19.21 -9.64
N ARG A 116 33.64 -18.43 -10.26
CA ARG A 116 34.62 -18.95 -11.23
C ARG A 116 35.67 -19.87 -10.58
N THR A 117 36.10 -19.57 -9.36
CA THR A 117 37.18 -20.31 -8.69
C THR A 117 36.72 -21.47 -7.82
N ALA A 118 35.47 -21.47 -7.36
CA ALA A 118 34.93 -22.48 -6.46
C ALA A 118 34.70 -23.84 -7.16
N SER A 119 34.80 -24.93 -6.40
CA SER A 119 34.42 -26.26 -6.89
C SER A 119 32.95 -26.30 -7.34
N ALA A 120 32.55 -27.27 -8.18
CA ALA A 120 31.14 -27.39 -8.59
C ALA A 120 30.17 -27.51 -7.40
N PRO A 121 30.44 -28.32 -6.35
CA PRO A 121 29.64 -28.32 -5.13
C PRO A 121 29.56 -26.95 -4.44
N ASP A 122 30.70 -26.27 -4.26
CA ASP A 122 30.76 -25.00 -3.52
C ASP A 122 30.06 -23.86 -4.27
N SER A 123 30.09 -23.84 -5.60
CA SER A 123 29.34 -22.83 -6.38
C SER A 123 27.82 -23.00 -6.26
N TYR A 124 27.33 -24.25 -6.18
CA TYR A 124 25.90 -24.50 -5.97
C TYR A 124 25.48 -24.23 -4.52
N LEU A 125 26.36 -24.47 -3.54
CA LEU A 125 26.14 -24.03 -2.15
C LEU A 125 26.08 -22.50 -2.05
N LEU A 126 26.97 -21.78 -2.75
CA LEU A 126 26.93 -20.32 -2.82
C LEU A 126 25.63 -19.81 -3.48
N THR A 127 25.18 -20.46 -4.56
CA THR A 127 23.88 -20.16 -5.19
C THR A 127 22.72 -20.31 -4.20
N THR A 128 22.75 -21.40 -3.44
CA THR A 128 21.74 -21.73 -2.44
C THR A 128 21.76 -20.72 -1.29
N LEU A 129 22.95 -20.30 -0.84
CA LEU A 129 23.12 -19.25 0.17
C LEU A 129 22.54 -17.91 -0.28
N LEU A 130 22.82 -17.48 -1.52
CA LEU A 130 22.32 -16.21 -2.05
C LEU A 130 20.79 -16.23 -2.16
N PHE A 131 20.19 -17.34 -2.58
CA PHE A 131 18.74 -17.51 -2.61
C PHE A 131 18.12 -17.51 -1.20
N GLU A 132 18.74 -18.20 -0.23
CA GLU A 132 18.32 -18.23 1.17
C GLU A 132 18.41 -16.84 1.84
N LEU A 133 19.42 -16.04 1.51
CA LEU A 133 19.53 -14.67 2.00
C LEU A 133 18.50 -13.75 1.34
N ALA A 134 18.23 -13.94 0.05
CA ALA A 134 17.25 -13.13 -0.69
C ALA A 134 15.84 -13.34 -0.16
N SER A 135 15.37 -14.59 -0.17
CA SER A 135 14.00 -14.97 0.18
C SER A 135 13.61 -14.78 1.66
N ARG A 136 14.54 -14.31 2.51
CA ARG A 136 14.33 -14.16 3.96
C ARG A 136 14.41 -12.72 4.46
N ARG A 137 14.75 -11.77 3.58
CA ARG A 137 14.91 -10.36 3.95
C ARG A 137 13.61 -9.59 3.68
N PRO A 138 13.22 -8.61 4.51
CA PRO A 138 12.08 -7.74 4.22
C PRO A 138 12.40 -6.86 3.00
N LEU A 139 11.39 -6.49 2.21
CA LEU A 139 11.51 -5.67 1.00
C LEU A 139 12.24 -4.32 1.22
N THR A 140 12.25 -3.82 2.46
CA THR A 140 12.96 -2.61 2.87
C THR A 140 14.47 -2.79 3.03
N SER A 141 14.98 -4.02 2.96
CA SER A 141 16.40 -4.30 3.05
C SER A 141 17.14 -3.83 1.80
N PRO A 142 18.40 -3.37 1.93
CA PRO A 142 19.22 -3.02 0.79
C PRO A 142 19.47 -4.24 -0.13
N PRO A 143 19.72 -4.05 -1.43
CA PRO A 143 20.00 -5.14 -2.36
C PRO A 143 21.15 -6.04 -1.89
N ILE A 144 21.04 -7.35 -2.12
CA ILE A 144 22.08 -8.34 -1.76
C ILE A 144 23.40 -8.06 -2.44
N LEU A 145 23.37 -7.63 -3.71
CA LEU A 145 24.56 -7.31 -4.47
C LEU A 145 24.73 -5.80 -4.59
N TRP A 146 25.95 -5.34 -4.38
CA TRP A 146 26.38 -3.98 -4.65
C TRP A 146 27.60 -3.99 -5.56
N SER A 147 27.86 -2.89 -6.26
CA SER A 147 29.01 -2.73 -7.16
C SER A 147 29.70 -1.39 -6.88
N SER A 148 31.03 -1.39 -6.77
CA SER A 148 31.85 -0.19 -6.52
C SER A 148 32.30 0.53 -7.79
N ASP A 149 32.28 -0.15 -8.96
CA ASP A 149 32.78 0.35 -10.23
C ASP A 149 31.83 -0.05 -11.38
N GLU A 150 31.14 0.93 -11.98
CA GLU A 150 30.34 0.75 -13.21
C GLU A 150 31.22 0.55 -14.47
N THR A 151 32.54 0.67 -14.35
CA THR A 151 33.50 0.73 -15.47
C THR A 151 34.07 -0.63 -15.90
N GLN A 152 33.85 -1.72 -15.14
CA GLN A 152 34.34 -3.06 -15.50
C GLN A 152 33.38 -3.78 -16.47
N ALA A 153 33.90 -4.21 -17.63
CA ALA A 153 33.13 -4.94 -18.64
C ALA A 153 32.40 -6.16 -18.06
N ASP A 154 31.09 -6.28 -18.31
CA ASP A 154 30.24 -7.44 -17.96
C ASP A 154 29.90 -8.27 -19.22
N PRO A 155 30.89 -8.96 -19.84
CA PRO A 155 30.61 -9.76 -21.02
C PRO A 155 29.56 -10.83 -20.68
N GLY A 156 28.38 -10.75 -21.30
CA GLY A 156 27.24 -11.66 -21.06
C GLY A 156 26.13 -11.13 -20.12
N GLN A 157 26.32 -9.95 -19.49
CA GLN A 157 25.38 -9.34 -18.54
C GLN A 157 25.05 -10.21 -17.31
N TYR A 158 25.94 -11.11 -16.90
CA TYR A 158 25.67 -12.10 -15.85
C TYR A 158 25.43 -11.45 -14.49
N ARG A 159 26.18 -10.40 -14.13
CA ARG A 159 26.03 -9.69 -12.85
C ARG A 159 24.66 -9.00 -12.76
N ARG A 160 24.21 -8.38 -13.86
CA ARG A 160 22.87 -7.77 -13.96
C ARG A 160 21.76 -8.82 -13.84
N LYS A 161 21.90 -9.97 -14.51
CA LYS A 161 20.93 -11.09 -14.42
C LYS A 161 20.84 -11.66 -13.00
N LEU A 162 21.99 -11.88 -12.35
CA LEU A 162 22.08 -12.36 -10.97
C LEU A 162 21.39 -11.38 -10.01
N SER A 163 21.66 -10.08 -10.12
CA SER A 163 21.00 -9.04 -9.33
C SER A 163 19.48 -9.06 -9.51
N LYS A 164 18.97 -9.11 -10.75
CA LYS A 164 17.53 -9.17 -11.04
C LYS A 164 16.85 -10.40 -10.41
N LEU A 165 17.49 -11.57 -10.51
CA LEU A 165 16.96 -12.82 -9.93
C LEU A 165 16.97 -12.79 -8.40
N LEU A 166 18.02 -12.25 -7.77
CA LEU A 166 18.07 -12.09 -6.32
C LEU A 166 17.06 -11.06 -5.82
N SER A 167 16.85 -9.96 -6.54
CA SER A 167 15.75 -9.03 -6.26
C SER A 167 14.37 -9.68 -6.42
N SER A 168 14.24 -10.64 -7.32
CA SER A 168 12.99 -11.41 -7.48
C SER A 168 12.79 -12.39 -6.33
N ALA A 169 13.86 -13.10 -5.92
CA ALA A 169 13.83 -13.98 -4.75
C ALA A 169 13.49 -13.20 -3.47
N HIS A 170 13.98 -11.96 -3.34
CA HIS A 170 13.70 -11.05 -2.24
C HIS A 170 12.23 -10.64 -2.14
N LYS A 171 11.47 -10.77 -3.23
CA LYS A 171 10.03 -10.51 -3.27
C LYS A 171 9.17 -11.75 -2.98
N LEU A 172 9.78 -12.94 -2.84
CA LEU A 172 9.05 -14.15 -2.47
C LEU A 172 8.59 -14.07 -1.01
N ASP A 173 7.32 -14.32 -0.75
CA ASP A 173 6.76 -14.36 0.60
C ASP A 173 5.93 -15.63 0.76
N LEU A 174 6.42 -16.54 1.62
CA LEU A 174 5.78 -17.82 1.92
C LEU A 174 4.43 -17.68 2.63
N ARG A 175 4.15 -16.52 3.25
CA ARG A 175 2.82 -16.27 3.82
C ARG A 175 1.75 -16.33 2.74
N HIS A 176 2.10 -16.06 1.48
CA HIS A 176 1.18 -16.17 0.37
C HIS A 176 0.88 -17.60 -0.08
N ALA A 177 1.54 -18.62 0.50
CA ALA A 177 1.25 -20.02 0.18
C ALA A 177 -0.06 -20.50 0.83
N HIS A 178 -0.51 -19.85 1.92
CA HIS A 178 -1.63 -20.29 2.75
C HIS A 178 -2.47 -19.11 3.20
N LEU A 179 -3.79 -19.22 3.03
CA LEU A 179 -4.70 -18.20 3.50
C LEU A 179 -4.62 -18.05 5.03
N PRO A 180 -4.81 -16.83 5.57
CA PRO A 180 -5.00 -16.61 7.00
C PRO A 180 -6.15 -17.46 7.55
N ASP A 181 -6.22 -17.65 8.88
CA ASP A 181 -7.28 -18.47 9.49
C ASP A 181 -8.69 -17.87 9.28
N ASN A 182 -8.79 -16.54 9.29
CA ASN A 182 -10.04 -15.81 9.09
C ASN A 182 -10.19 -15.33 7.64
N ASN A 183 -11.03 -16.01 6.87
CA ASN A 183 -11.40 -15.60 5.51
C ASN A 183 -12.89 -15.28 5.40
N PRO A 184 -13.31 -14.46 4.42
CA PRO A 184 -14.72 -14.36 4.04
C PRO A 184 -15.33 -15.74 3.75
N ARG A 185 -16.61 -15.93 4.10
CA ARG A 185 -17.30 -17.24 3.99
C ARG A 185 -17.34 -17.80 2.58
N TRP A 186 -17.33 -16.94 1.57
CA TRP A 186 -17.34 -17.31 0.16
C TRP A 186 -15.98 -17.84 -0.33
N VAL A 187 -14.91 -17.79 0.47
CA VAL A 187 -13.58 -18.29 0.06
C VAL A 187 -13.51 -19.80 0.20
N GLY A 188 -13.22 -20.50 -0.90
CA GLY A 188 -12.95 -21.94 -0.92
C GLY A 188 -11.56 -22.24 -0.35
N VAL A 189 -11.40 -22.25 0.97
CA VAL A 189 -10.09 -22.30 1.67
C VAL A 189 -9.25 -23.50 1.25
N LEU A 190 -9.85 -24.69 1.15
CA LEU A 190 -9.13 -25.93 0.80
C LEU A 190 -8.53 -25.86 -0.60
N LYS A 191 -9.33 -25.48 -1.61
CA LYS A 191 -8.88 -25.35 -3.00
C LYS A 191 -7.88 -24.20 -3.16
N SER A 192 -8.09 -23.10 -2.43
CA SER A 192 -7.20 -21.94 -2.42
C SER A 192 -5.81 -22.27 -1.90
N ASN A 193 -5.71 -22.94 -0.74
CA ASN A 193 -4.42 -23.33 -0.14
C ASN A 193 -3.62 -24.28 -1.05
N ALA A 194 -4.30 -25.22 -1.74
CA ALA A 194 -3.65 -26.09 -2.72
C ALA A 194 -3.09 -25.30 -3.94
N THR A 195 -3.84 -24.30 -4.40
CA THR A 195 -3.47 -23.46 -5.55
C THR A 195 -2.32 -22.52 -5.22
N LEU A 196 -2.40 -21.83 -4.08
CA LEU A 196 -1.41 -20.85 -3.62
C LEU A 196 -0.03 -21.45 -3.36
N GLY A 197 0.02 -22.60 -2.67
CA GLY A 197 1.27 -23.31 -2.40
C GLY A 197 1.98 -23.73 -3.69
N SER A 198 1.22 -24.17 -4.69
CA SER A 198 1.77 -24.54 -6.01
C SER A 198 2.32 -23.31 -6.75
N SER A 199 1.61 -22.18 -6.74
CA SER A 199 2.00 -20.93 -7.39
C SER A 199 3.32 -20.37 -6.84
N VAL A 200 3.42 -20.23 -5.51
CA VAL A 200 4.62 -19.75 -4.82
C VAL A 200 5.80 -20.72 -5.02
N GLY A 201 5.52 -22.02 -5.04
CA GLY A 201 6.52 -23.06 -5.31
C GLY A 201 7.14 -22.98 -6.71
N ILE A 202 6.32 -22.80 -7.74
CA ILE A 202 6.79 -22.65 -9.13
C ILE A 202 7.64 -21.39 -9.29
N GLN A 203 7.20 -20.25 -8.72
CA GLN A 203 7.98 -19.01 -8.76
C GLN A 203 9.34 -19.16 -8.05
N GLY A 204 9.32 -19.74 -6.84
CA GLY A 204 10.55 -19.98 -6.08
C GLY A 204 11.53 -20.92 -6.79
N PHE A 205 11.02 -22.01 -7.37
CA PHE A 205 11.83 -22.96 -8.14
C PHE A 205 12.37 -22.33 -9.42
N GLY A 206 11.55 -21.56 -10.15
CA GLY A 206 11.96 -20.86 -11.36
C GLY A 206 13.08 -19.84 -11.12
N ILE A 207 12.98 -19.06 -10.05
CA ILE A 207 14.05 -18.12 -9.65
C ILE A 207 15.32 -18.88 -9.27
N PHE A 208 15.21 -19.95 -8.47
CA PHE A 208 16.36 -20.78 -8.07
C PHE A 208 17.07 -21.41 -9.28
N MET A 209 16.32 -21.91 -10.25
CA MET A 209 16.85 -22.45 -11.50
C MET A 209 17.51 -21.37 -12.35
N GLY A 210 16.92 -20.17 -12.42
CA GLY A 210 17.53 -19.02 -13.09
C GLY A 210 18.90 -18.66 -12.47
N LEU A 211 19.01 -18.69 -11.13
CA LEU A 211 20.27 -18.42 -10.44
C LEU A 211 21.33 -19.48 -10.79
N ARG A 212 20.96 -20.76 -10.82
CA ARG A 212 21.86 -21.84 -11.25
C ARG A 212 22.31 -21.70 -12.69
N GLY A 213 21.40 -21.39 -13.60
CA GLY A 213 21.74 -21.18 -15.01
C GLY A 213 22.72 -20.03 -15.23
N VAL A 214 22.61 -18.93 -14.47
CA VAL A 214 23.60 -17.85 -14.50
C VAL A 214 24.96 -18.33 -13.96
N VAL A 215 24.98 -19.12 -12.89
CA VAL A 215 26.23 -19.68 -12.32
C VAL A 215 26.92 -20.65 -13.27
N ASP A 216 26.17 -21.54 -13.93
CA ASP A 216 26.70 -22.48 -14.91
C ASP A 216 27.29 -21.77 -16.13
N ALA A 217 26.66 -20.67 -16.57
CA ALA A 217 27.19 -19.84 -17.65
C ALA A 217 28.45 -19.07 -17.26
N ILE A 218 28.53 -18.55 -16.03
CA ILE A 218 29.75 -17.93 -15.49
C ILE A 218 30.91 -18.95 -15.50
N LYS A 219 30.63 -20.21 -15.14
CA LYS A 219 31.64 -21.29 -15.10
C LYS A 219 32.08 -21.81 -16.47
N SER A 220 31.14 -21.96 -17.41
CA SER A 220 31.41 -22.51 -18.74
C SER A 220 32.00 -21.49 -19.72
N ASN A 221 32.01 -20.19 -19.36
CA ASN A 221 32.45 -19.09 -20.23
C ASN A 221 31.74 -19.10 -21.61
N ASN A 222 30.53 -19.67 -21.66
CA ASN A 222 29.77 -19.89 -22.88
C ASN A 222 28.79 -18.72 -23.07
N ASN A 223 29.06 -17.86 -24.05
CA ASN A 223 28.21 -16.72 -24.39
C ASN A 223 26.96 -17.11 -25.20
N ALA A 224 26.83 -18.38 -25.63
CA ALA A 224 25.90 -18.79 -26.67
C ALA A 224 24.70 -19.65 -26.19
N GLU A 225 24.52 -19.90 -24.89
CA GLU A 225 23.44 -20.81 -24.46
C GLU A 225 22.83 -20.44 -23.10
N ILE A 226 22.17 -19.28 -23.04
CA ILE A 226 21.14 -19.04 -22.03
C ILE A 226 19.91 -18.43 -22.70
N VAL A 227 19.08 -19.29 -23.30
CA VAL A 227 17.67 -18.97 -23.54
C VAL A 227 16.88 -19.56 -22.37
N ILE A 228 16.92 -18.86 -21.24
CA ILE A 228 15.87 -18.96 -20.23
C ILE A 228 15.09 -17.66 -20.37
N ASN A 229 13.88 -17.76 -20.93
CA ASN A 229 12.96 -16.64 -21.10
C ASN A 229 12.60 -16.08 -19.72
N THR A 230 13.36 -15.07 -19.28
CA THR A 230 13.15 -14.28 -18.05
C THR A 230 11.94 -13.35 -18.15
N ALA A 231 11.04 -13.59 -19.11
CA ALA A 231 9.87 -12.77 -19.42
C ALA A 231 8.72 -12.92 -18.41
N GLY A 232 8.72 -13.96 -17.56
CA GLY A 232 7.60 -14.23 -16.64
C GLY A 232 7.80 -13.80 -15.17
N ILE A 233 8.86 -13.06 -14.81
CA ILE A 233 9.21 -12.83 -13.38
C ILE A 233 9.21 -11.32 -12.99
N ALA A 234 8.69 -10.42 -13.82
CA ALA A 234 8.58 -9.02 -13.42
C ALA A 234 7.35 -8.33 -14.00
N SER A 235 6.19 -8.55 -13.40
CA SER A 235 5.08 -7.60 -13.50
C SER A 235 4.35 -7.51 -12.17
N GLU A 236 4.71 -6.51 -11.36
CA GLU A 236 3.76 -6.01 -10.37
C GLU A 236 2.79 -5.11 -11.15
N PHE A 237 1.69 -5.72 -11.60
CA PHE A 237 0.51 -5.15 -12.29
C PHE A 237 0.60 -4.86 -13.79
N GLY A 238 1.60 -5.36 -14.53
CA GLY A 238 1.83 -4.99 -15.95
C GLY A 238 1.61 -6.06 -17.03
N SER A 239 1.47 -7.35 -16.72
CA SER A 239 1.31 -8.40 -17.74
C SER A 239 0.59 -9.64 -17.22
N ILE A 240 -0.70 -9.50 -16.88
CA ILE A 240 -1.48 -10.57 -16.24
C ILE A 240 -1.64 -11.80 -17.16
N ALA A 241 -1.65 -11.63 -18.49
CA ALA A 241 -1.59 -12.74 -19.44
C ALA A 241 -0.25 -13.52 -19.42
N ALA A 242 0.86 -12.88 -19.03
CA ALA A 242 2.17 -13.54 -18.96
C ALA A 242 2.34 -14.40 -17.69
N ASP A 243 1.70 -14.02 -16.58
CA ASP A 243 1.73 -14.78 -15.32
C ASP A 243 0.93 -16.10 -15.41
N VAL A 244 -0.11 -16.14 -16.26
CA VAL A 244 -0.92 -17.36 -16.50
C VAL A 244 -0.28 -18.28 -17.55
N ALA A 245 0.54 -17.75 -18.47
CA ALA A 245 1.26 -18.50 -19.50
C ALA A 245 2.52 -19.25 -18.99
N VAL A 246 2.74 -19.31 -17.67
CA VAL A 246 3.92 -19.91 -17.02
C VAL A 246 4.05 -21.42 -17.23
N ASN A 247 2.98 -22.12 -17.62
CA ASN A 247 2.98 -23.58 -17.79
C ASN A 247 3.97 -24.08 -18.86
N LYS A 248 4.24 -23.29 -19.92
CA LYS A 248 5.14 -23.72 -21.01
C LYS A 248 6.62 -23.60 -20.62
N VAL A 249 6.98 -22.54 -19.89
CA VAL A 249 8.36 -22.29 -19.41
C VAL A 249 8.70 -23.22 -18.23
N ALA A 250 7.75 -23.49 -17.34
CA ALA A 250 7.93 -24.42 -16.23
C ALA A 250 8.22 -25.86 -16.72
N SER A 251 7.55 -26.32 -17.78
CA SER A 251 7.76 -27.64 -18.38
C SER A 251 9.19 -27.83 -18.93
N GLU A 252 9.73 -26.84 -19.65
CA GLU A 252 11.10 -26.88 -20.18
C GLU A 252 12.16 -26.82 -19.06
N MET A 253 11.92 -26.03 -18.01
CA MET A 253 12.82 -25.91 -16.85
C MET A 253 12.87 -27.16 -15.97
N ILE A 254 11.75 -27.88 -15.82
CA ILE A 254 11.65 -29.08 -14.98
C ILE A 254 12.28 -30.30 -15.66
N THR A 255 12.24 -30.37 -16.99
CA THR A 255 12.84 -31.46 -17.79
C THR A 255 14.38 -31.47 -17.72
N ALA A 256 15.01 -30.32 -17.46
CA ALA A 256 16.47 -30.16 -17.37
C ALA A 256 17.07 -30.37 -15.95
N GLY A 257 16.26 -30.52 -14.89
CA GLY A 257 16.65 -30.10 -13.53
C GLY A 257 16.60 -31.12 -12.38
N GLN A 258 16.79 -32.44 -12.57
CA GLN A 258 16.67 -33.42 -11.47
C GLN A 258 17.60 -33.15 -10.26
N THR A 259 18.85 -32.74 -10.50
CA THR A 259 19.81 -32.43 -9.42
C THR A 259 19.47 -31.11 -8.73
N ALA A 260 18.95 -30.13 -9.48
CA ALA A 260 18.56 -28.84 -8.95
C ALA A 260 17.27 -28.87 -8.12
N TYR A 261 16.33 -29.74 -8.48
CA TYR A 261 15.16 -30.02 -7.64
C TYR A 261 15.56 -30.54 -6.25
N LYS A 262 16.48 -31.52 -6.18
CA LYS A 262 16.94 -32.08 -4.89
C LYS A 262 17.57 -31.04 -3.97
N ASP A 263 18.24 -30.04 -4.53
CA ASP A 263 18.86 -28.98 -3.75
C ASP A 263 17.88 -27.85 -3.42
N PHE A 264 16.97 -27.50 -4.34
CA PHE A 264 15.86 -26.60 -4.04
C PHE A 264 15.01 -27.13 -2.89
N ALA A 265 14.67 -28.43 -2.93
CA ALA A 265 13.90 -29.12 -1.88
C ALA A 265 14.58 -29.11 -0.50
N LYS A 266 15.91 -28.89 -0.43
CA LYS A 266 16.65 -28.69 0.82
C LYS A 266 16.63 -27.25 1.33
N THR A 267 16.30 -26.27 0.49
CA THR A 267 16.18 -24.87 0.92
C THR A 267 15.10 -24.75 1.98
N ARG A 268 15.28 -23.85 2.95
CA ARG A 268 14.25 -23.57 3.94
C ARG A 268 12.98 -23.04 3.32
N PHE A 269 13.10 -22.34 2.19
CA PHE A 269 11.94 -21.90 1.41
C PHE A 269 11.07 -23.09 0.99
N ALA A 270 11.66 -24.07 0.29
CA ALA A 270 10.94 -25.26 -0.17
C ALA A 270 10.48 -26.17 0.97
N VAL A 271 11.28 -26.32 2.03
CA VAL A 271 10.89 -27.09 3.23
C VAL A 271 9.70 -26.45 3.94
N ARG A 272 9.68 -25.11 4.09
CA ARG A 272 8.54 -24.40 4.69
C ARG A 272 7.30 -24.50 3.80
N LEU A 273 7.47 -24.35 2.49
CA LEU A 273 6.39 -24.55 1.52
C LEU A 273 5.81 -25.97 1.60
N GLY A 274 6.66 -27.01 1.71
CA GLY A 274 6.21 -28.39 1.84
C GLY A 274 5.48 -28.69 3.15
N ARG A 275 5.72 -27.90 4.20
CA ARG A 275 5.08 -28.06 5.52
C ARG A 275 3.74 -27.36 5.66
N SER A 276 3.38 -26.48 4.72
CA SER A 276 2.24 -25.60 4.93
C SER A 276 0.89 -26.19 4.49
N GLY A 277 0.85 -27.34 3.79
CA GLY A 277 -0.34 -28.21 3.76
C GLY A 277 -0.65 -28.91 2.43
N GLY A 278 -0.72 -30.25 2.46
CA GLY A 278 -1.56 -31.16 1.64
C GLY A 278 -1.46 -31.14 0.10
N LEU A 279 -1.01 -32.26 -0.51
CA LEU A 279 -0.89 -32.55 -1.96
C LEU A 279 0.30 -31.96 -2.74
N ILE A 280 1.37 -31.55 -2.07
CA ILE A 280 2.56 -30.99 -2.75
C ILE A 280 3.43 -32.07 -3.43
N GLY A 281 3.26 -33.35 -3.05
CA GLY A 281 3.90 -34.47 -3.73
C GLY A 281 3.45 -34.63 -5.19
N GLY A 282 2.23 -34.21 -5.54
CA GLY A 282 1.67 -34.31 -6.90
C GLY A 282 2.07 -33.14 -7.80
N ALA A 283 1.95 -31.89 -7.34
CA ALA A 283 2.23 -30.72 -8.17
C ALA A 283 3.70 -30.59 -8.61
N LEU A 284 4.64 -31.04 -7.78
CA LEU A 284 6.06 -31.10 -8.12
C LEU A 284 6.43 -32.34 -8.96
N THR A 285 5.54 -33.35 -9.05
CA THR A 285 5.75 -34.59 -9.83
C THR A 285 4.94 -34.68 -11.12
N LEU A 286 3.91 -33.85 -11.32
CA LEU A 286 3.08 -33.79 -12.54
C LEU A 286 3.90 -33.75 -13.84
N PRO A 287 5.03 -33.02 -13.94
CA PRO A 287 5.86 -33.06 -15.15
C PRO A 287 6.58 -34.41 -15.36
N PHE A 288 6.84 -35.16 -14.29
CA PHE A 288 7.49 -36.47 -14.34
C PHE A 288 6.50 -37.62 -14.66
N ASP A 289 5.21 -37.48 -14.29
CA ASP A 289 4.14 -38.40 -14.71
C ASP A 289 3.74 -38.16 -16.19
N ILE A 290 3.81 -36.92 -16.67
CA ILE A 290 3.66 -36.58 -18.10
C ILE A 290 4.84 -37.14 -18.92
N TYR A 291 6.06 -37.16 -18.38
CA TYR A 291 7.23 -37.78 -19.02
C TYR A 291 7.07 -39.30 -19.22
N THR A 292 6.39 -40.00 -18.30
CA THR A 292 6.05 -41.42 -18.46
C THR A 292 4.86 -41.66 -19.42
N ALA A 293 3.93 -40.71 -19.53
CA ALA A 293 2.89 -40.69 -20.57
C ALA A 293 3.45 -40.41 -21.99
N ILE A 294 4.50 -39.59 -22.11
CA ILE A 294 5.18 -39.31 -23.38
C ILE A 294 6.02 -40.51 -23.86
N ARG A 295 6.55 -41.32 -22.93
CA ARG A 295 7.21 -42.59 -23.27
C ARG A 295 6.24 -43.66 -23.80
N SER A 296 4.97 -43.60 -23.43
CA SER A 296 3.91 -44.48 -23.96
C SER A 296 3.35 -43.98 -25.30
N LEU A 297 3.44 -42.68 -25.59
CA LEU A 297 3.16 -42.12 -26.92
C LEU A 297 4.26 -42.42 -27.96
N ASN A 298 5.53 -42.53 -27.53
CA ASN A 298 6.64 -42.98 -28.39
C ASN A 298 6.57 -44.48 -28.76
N ALA A 299 5.61 -45.24 -28.22
CA ALA A 299 5.31 -46.61 -28.64
C ALA A 299 4.22 -46.70 -29.72
N ALA A 300 3.67 -45.56 -30.18
CA ALA A 300 2.73 -45.47 -31.30
C ALA A 300 3.43 -45.23 -32.66
N ASP A 301 4.72 -45.57 -32.75
CA ASP A 301 5.59 -45.34 -33.92
C ASP A 301 5.41 -46.37 -35.05
N ASN A 302 4.17 -46.86 -35.30
CA ASN A 302 3.91 -47.88 -36.34
C ASN A 302 2.52 -47.84 -37.01
N ALA A 303 1.86 -46.68 -37.14
CA ALA A 303 0.62 -46.59 -37.94
C ALA A 303 0.57 -45.31 -38.80
N ALA A 304 -0.02 -45.41 -40.00
CA ALA A 304 0.00 -44.38 -41.04
C ALA A 304 -1.42 -43.91 -41.41
N GLY A 305 -1.60 -42.61 -41.63
CA GLY A 305 -2.87 -41.99 -42.05
C GLY A 305 -2.95 -40.50 -41.68
N LYS A 306 -4.17 -39.94 -41.57
CA LYS A 306 -4.52 -38.56 -41.10
C LYS A 306 -3.87 -38.13 -39.77
N GLU A 307 -3.02 -38.97 -39.19
CA GLU A 307 -2.10 -38.78 -38.07
C GLU A 307 -0.76 -38.12 -38.45
N ALA A 308 -0.45 -37.88 -39.73
CA ALA A 308 0.80 -37.21 -40.14
C ALA A 308 0.77 -35.66 -40.09
N LEU A 309 -0.38 -35.04 -39.78
CA LEU A 309 -0.54 -33.57 -39.77
C LEU A 309 -0.53 -32.94 -38.37
N ASP A 310 -0.69 -33.74 -37.31
CA ASP A 310 -0.48 -33.32 -35.92
C ASP A 310 1.02 -33.16 -35.57
N HIS A 311 1.93 -33.59 -36.44
CA HIS A 311 3.37 -33.41 -36.28
C HIS A 311 3.93 -32.11 -36.88
N TYR A 312 3.12 -31.26 -37.53
CA TYR A 312 3.59 -30.00 -38.14
C TYR A 312 3.32 -28.72 -37.33
N VAL A 313 2.51 -28.77 -36.27
CA VAL A 313 2.18 -27.60 -35.43
C VAL A 313 3.18 -27.36 -34.28
N SER A 314 4.15 -28.26 -34.08
CA SER A 314 5.19 -28.11 -33.05
C SER A 314 6.45 -27.33 -33.47
N ALA A 315 6.51 -26.77 -34.69
CA ALA A 315 7.71 -26.06 -35.18
C ALA A 315 7.54 -24.53 -35.32
N GLY A 316 6.39 -23.95 -34.97
CA GLY A 316 6.05 -22.55 -35.26
C GLY A 316 6.16 -21.56 -34.10
N LEU A 317 6.98 -21.81 -33.08
CA LEU A 317 7.17 -20.89 -31.95
C LEU A 317 8.66 -20.73 -31.63
N SER A 318 9.27 -19.65 -32.13
CA SER A 318 10.50 -19.07 -31.59
C SER A 318 10.85 -17.72 -32.25
N ILE A 319 11.18 -16.71 -31.42
CA ILE A 319 12.03 -15.51 -31.68
C ILE A 319 11.35 -14.33 -32.42
N THR A 320 11.30 -13.06 -31.94
CA THR A 320 11.91 -12.38 -30.77
C THR A 320 11.27 -11.01 -30.52
N SER A 321 11.19 -10.67 -29.23
CA SER A 321 11.03 -9.35 -28.61
C SER A 321 12.31 -8.50 -28.64
N ALA A 322 12.26 -7.24 -29.09
CA ALA A 322 13.30 -6.26 -28.76
C ALA A 322 12.87 -4.81 -29.04
N ALA A 323 12.00 -4.24 -28.21
CA ALA A 323 12.02 -2.82 -27.80
C ALA A 323 10.79 -2.50 -26.95
N MET A 324 10.98 -2.40 -25.63
CA MET A 324 10.58 -1.25 -24.80
C MET A 324 10.54 -1.68 -23.33
N THR A 325 11.64 -1.39 -22.65
CA THR A 325 11.76 -1.43 -21.18
C THR A 325 12.52 -0.19 -20.76
N VAL A 326 11.93 0.99 -20.99
CA VAL A 326 12.23 2.20 -20.23
C VAL A 326 10.91 2.98 -20.10
N ILE A 327 10.69 3.52 -18.90
CA ILE A 327 9.51 4.27 -18.42
C ILE A 327 8.45 3.38 -17.74
N LEU A 328 8.84 2.84 -16.59
CA LEU A 328 7.98 2.81 -15.40
C LEU A 328 8.81 3.41 -14.27
N GLY A 329 8.38 4.52 -13.68
CA GLY A 329 9.12 5.13 -12.57
C GLY A 329 8.64 6.50 -12.08
N GLY A 330 7.42 6.58 -11.52
CA GLY A 330 7.16 7.37 -10.31
C GLY A 330 6.85 8.88 -10.41
N ALA A 331 5.57 9.22 -10.58
CA ALA A 331 4.82 10.24 -9.82
C ALA A 331 3.40 10.43 -10.42
N ALA A 332 2.45 10.89 -9.60
CA ALA A 332 1.08 11.34 -9.95
C ALA A 332 -0.12 10.40 -9.69
N MET A 333 -0.01 9.43 -8.78
CA MET A 333 -1.17 8.84 -8.09
C MET A 333 -1.16 9.22 -6.61
N ALA A 334 -1.26 10.52 -6.35
CA ALA A 334 -1.64 11.08 -5.07
C ALA A 334 -2.56 12.27 -5.37
N GLY A 335 -3.86 12.09 -5.12
CA GLY A 335 -4.81 13.18 -5.24
C GLY A 335 -4.47 14.32 -4.30
N PHE A 336 -4.46 15.54 -4.82
CA PHE A 336 -4.93 16.68 -4.06
C PHE A 336 -6.37 16.94 -4.45
N SER A 337 -7.28 16.65 -3.53
CA SER A 337 -8.51 17.40 -3.44
C SER A 337 -8.16 18.81 -2.95
N PHE A 338 -8.60 19.85 -3.66
CA PHE A 338 -9.15 21.03 -2.99
C PHE A 338 -10.21 21.66 -3.91
N ALA A 339 -11.47 21.35 -3.61
CA ALA A 339 -12.56 22.28 -3.91
C ALA A 339 -12.39 23.51 -2.99
N GLY A 340 -12.48 24.73 -3.53
CA GLY A 340 -12.53 25.97 -2.74
C GLY A 340 -13.73 26.02 -1.78
N PRO A 341 -13.82 26.99 -0.84
CA PRO A 341 -14.41 28.29 -1.20
C PRO A 341 -14.01 29.52 -0.31
N VAL A 342 -13.69 30.64 -0.96
CA VAL A 342 -13.86 32.07 -0.54
C VAL A 342 -13.46 32.55 0.88
N GLY A 343 -12.39 33.37 0.96
CA GLY A 343 -12.18 34.50 1.89
C GLY A 343 -11.49 34.18 3.24
N LEU A 344 -10.68 35.02 3.87
CA LEU A 344 -10.27 36.42 3.68
C LEU A 344 -9.18 36.73 4.74
N ALA A 345 -8.15 37.48 4.32
CA ALA A 345 -7.42 38.49 5.10
C ALA A 345 -6.68 38.05 6.38
N ALA A 346 -5.35 38.21 6.38
CA ALA A 346 -4.72 39.38 7.00
C ALA A 346 -3.19 39.24 7.00
N GLY A 347 -2.50 40.31 6.63
CA GLY A 347 -1.04 40.40 6.56
C GLY A 347 -0.60 40.89 5.18
N ALA A 348 -1.11 41.99 4.63
CA ALA A 348 -0.83 43.32 5.20
C ALA A 348 0.60 43.33 5.75
N ILE A 349 1.60 43.46 4.88
CA ILE A 349 2.51 44.61 4.83
C ILE A 349 3.31 44.42 3.56
N LEU A 350 2.87 45.02 2.44
CA LEU A 350 3.77 45.56 1.40
C LEU A 350 3.07 46.19 0.19
N ALA A 351 1.79 46.55 0.25
CA ALA A 351 1.23 47.51 -0.71
C ALA A 351 -0.03 48.25 -0.21
N ILE A 352 -0.11 48.51 1.10
CA ILE A 352 -0.83 49.71 1.58
C ILE A 352 0.22 50.81 1.64
N GLY A 353 0.57 51.30 0.46
CA GLY A 353 1.37 52.49 0.24
C GLY A 353 0.62 53.35 -0.77
N SER A 354 -0.11 54.34 -0.27
CA SER A 354 -0.66 55.48 -1.00
C SER A 354 -1.65 55.25 -2.16
N GLN A 355 -2.95 55.27 -1.85
CA GLN A 355 -3.83 56.24 -2.53
C GLN A 355 -3.92 57.50 -1.66
N VAL A 356 -2.96 58.39 -1.82
CA VAL A 356 -3.20 59.84 -1.83
C VAL A 356 -2.35 60.38 -2.98
N TYR A 357 -2.80 60.16 -4.21
CA TYR A 357 -2.61 61.11 -5.31
C TYR A 357 -3.41 60.68 -6.55
N GLY A 358 -4.23 61.59 -7.06
CA GLY A 358 -4.44 61.69 -8.50
C GLY A 358 -5.77 61.16 -9.03
N ALA A 359 -6.82 61.95 -8.85
CA ALA A 359 -7.92 62.09 -9.82
C ALA A 359 -7.43 62.68 -11.18
N VAL A 360 -6.32 62.15 -11.71
CA VAL A 360 -5.70 62.52 -12.99
C VAL A 360 -5.46 61.28 -13.88
N ARG A 361 -5.59 60.05 -13.37
CA ARG A 361 -5.24 58.82 -14.10
C ARG A 361 -6.36 58.09 -14.85
N ILE A 362 -7.62 58.54 -14.80
CA ILE A 362 -8.68 57.92 -15.63
C ILE A 362 -8.45 58.18 -17.12
N VAL A 363 -7.82 59.31 -17.48
CA VAL A 363 -7.45 59.61 -18.88
C VAL A 363 -6.22 58.81 -19.29
N ASP A 364 -5.19 58.70 -18.45
CA ASP A 364 -3.99 57.88 -18.75
C ASP A 364 -4.31 56.38 -18.86
N ASP A 365 -5.15 55.82 -17.97
CA ASP A 365 -5.55 54.40 -18.01
C ASP A 365 -6.47 54.10 -19.21
N ILE A 366 -7.11 55.10 -19.84
CA ILE A 366 -7.86 54.93 -21.09
C ILE A 366 -6.94 55.10 -22.31
N ASP A 367 -6.00 56.06 -22.27
CA ASP A 367 -4.98 56.32 -23.30
C ASP A 367 -4.03 55.12 -23.49
N ASP A 368 -3.78 54.34 -22.43
CA ASP A 368 -2.98 53.10 -22.48
C ASP A 368 -3.63 51.97 -23.31
N TYR A 369 -4.95 52.04 -23.58
CA TYR A 369 -5.69 50.98 -24.28
C TYR A 369 -6.40 51.46 -25.56
N ILE A 370 -6.75 52.74 -25.68
CA ILE A 370 -7.36 53.34 -26.88
C ILE A 370 -6.79 54.73 -27.16
N GLU A 371 -6.46 55.02 -28.42
CA GLU A 371 -6.04 56.38 -28.84
C GLU A 371 -7.28 57.31 -28.85
N LEU A 372 -7.27 58.32 -27.98
CA LEU A 372 -8.34 59.32 -27.87
C LEU A 372 -8.05 60.52 -28.77
N THR A 373 -9.05 61.04 -29.48
CA THR A 373 -8.93 62.31 -30.21
C THR A 373 -8.77 63.49 -29.22
N THR A 374 -8.21 64.62 -29.69
CA THR A 374 -7.98 65.81 -28.85
C THR A 374 -9.27 66.32 -28.17
N GLU A 375 -10.42 66.16 -28.81
CA GLU A 375 -11.74 66.52 -28.27
C GLU A 375 -12.27 65.49 -27.25
N GLU A 376 -12.17 64.19 -27.55
CA GLU A 376 -12.53 63.10 -26.62
C GLU A 376 -11.69 63.13 -25.34
N ARG A 377 -10.41 63.49 -25.44
CA ARG A 377 -9.47 63.61 -24.31
C ARG A 377 -9.86 64.74 -23.35
N TRP A 378 -10.27 65.90 -23.89
CA TRP A 378 -10.73 67.06 -23.10
C TRP A 378 -12.10 66.80 -22.45
N ARG A 379 -13.04 66.19 -23.19
CA ARG A 379 -14.40 65.90 -22.72
C ARG A 379 -14.46 64.74 -21.73
N THR A 380 -13.69 63.67 -21.96
CA THR A 380 -13.52 62.55 -21.00
C THR A 380 -12.82 63.02 -19.72
N GLY A 381 -11.82 63.91 -19.85
CA GLY A 381 -11.20 64.59 -18.72
C GLY A 381 -12.19 65.47 -17.91
N TRP A 382 -13.06 66.22 -18.60
CA TRP A 382 -14.11 67.05 -17.97
C TRP A 382 -15.22 66.22 -17.28
N PHE A 383 -15.70 65.13 -17.90
CA PHE A 383 -16.69 64.23 -17.28
C PHE A 383 -16.12 63.50 -16.07
N SER A 384 -14.88 63.02 -16.15
CA SER A 384 -14.19 62.42 -15.01
C SER A 384 -13.94 63.43 -13.88
N PHE A 385 -13.73 64.71 -14.19
CA PHE A 385 -13.60 65.81 -13.22
C PHE A 385 -14.93 66.14 -12.51
N CYS A 386 -16.06 65.97 -13.19
CA CYS A 386 -17.41 66.22 -12.65
C CYS A 386 -18.09 64.97 -12.05
N PHE A 387 -17.36 63.88 -11.79
CA PHE A 387 -17.93 62.59 -11.33
C PHE A 387 -19.01 62.01 -12.27
N MET A 388 -18.91 62.31 -13.56
CA MET A 388 -19.78 61.79 -14.61
C MET A 388 -19.09 60.66 -15.37
N ASN A 389 -19.88 59.69 -15.81
CA ASN A 389 -19.43 58.60 -16.66
C ASN A 389 -18.89 59.14 -18.00
N PRO A 390 -17.74 58.65 -18.53
CA PRO A 390 -17.29 58.95 -19.89
C PRO A 390 -18.38 58.62 -20.92
N ASP A 391 -18.31 59.21 -22.11
CA ASP A 391 -19.26 58.90 -23.17
C ASP A 391 -19.31 57.40 -23.47
N GLN A 392 -20.50 56.89 -23.75
CA GLN A 392 -20.74 55.45 -23.97
C GLN A 392 -19.83 54.87 -25.07
N ASP A 393 -19.51 55.64 -26.10
CA ASP A 393 -18.58 55.22 -27.17
C ASP A 393 -17.15 55.00 -26.64
N VAL A 394 -16.63 55.94 -25.84
CA VAL A 394 -15.31 55.85 -25.22
C VAL A 394 -15.27 54.69 -24.21
N GLN A 395 -16.34 54.50 -23.42
CA GLN A 395 -16.44 53.36 -22.48
C GLN A 395 -16.51 52.02 -23.20
N ASN A 396 -17.25 51.93 -24.30
CA ASN A 396 -17.38 50.72 -25.10
C ASN A 396 -16.02 50.36 -25.75
N ARG A 397 -15.33 51.34 -26.35
CA ARG A 397 -13.99 51.14 -26.95
C ARG A 397 -12.94 50.74 -25.91
N TYR A 398 -12.93 51.42 -24.76
CA TYR A 398 -12.03 51.13 -23.65
C TYR A 398 -12.28 49.74 -23.04
N SER A 399 -13.54 49.39 -22.77
CA SER A 399 -13.90 48.09 -22.19
C SER A 399 -13.53 46.92 -23.11
N VAL A 400 -13.70 47.08 -24.43
CA VAL A 400 -13.25 46.10 -25.43
C VAL A 400 -11.72 45.98 -25.44
N ALA A 401 -10.99 47.10 -25.52
CA ALA A 401 -9.53 47.11 -25.59
C ALA A 401 -8.87 46.59 -24.30
N LYS A 402 -9.42 46.96 -23.14
CA LYS A 402 -8.98 46.49 -21.82
C LYS A 402 -9.26 45.00 -21.64
N ALA A 403 -10.47 44.55 -21.93
CA ALA A 403 -10.81 43.12 -21.86
C ALA A 403 -9.92 42.29 -22.79
N ARG A 404 -9.63 42.80 -24.00
CA ARG A 404 -8.71 42.14 -24.95
C ARG A 404 -7.29 42.03 -24.39
N THR A 405 -6.75 43.13 -23.87
CA THR A 405 -5.37 43.19 -23.37
C THR A 405 -5.18 42.35 -22.10
N GLU A 406 -6.12 42.42 -21.16
CA GLU A 406 -6.09 41.61 -19.93
C GLU A 406 -6.28 40.12 -20.23
N HIS A 407 -7.16 39.76 -21.17
CA HIS A 407 -7.32 38.37 -21.58
C HIS A 407 -6.05 37.82 -22.25
N LEU A 408 -5.38 38.60 -23.13
CA LEU A 408 -4.08 38.23 -23.71
C LEU A 408 -3.01 38.00 -22.63
N LYS A 409 -2.91 38.92 -21.66
CA LYS A 409 -1.98 38.77 -20.52
C LYS A 409 -2.28 37.50 -19.73
N GLN A 410 -3.55 37.19 -19.48
CA GLN A 410 -3.96 36.01 -18.74
C GLN A 410 -3.63 34.71 -19.48
N LEU A 411 -3.91 34.63 -20.79
CA LEU A 411 -3.58 33.46 -21.62
C LEU A 411 -2.07 33.22 -21.63
N LYS A 412 -1.28 34.28 -21.83
CA LYS A 412 0.19 34.21 -21.81
C LYS A 412 0.74 33.79 -20.45
N ALA A 413 0.23 34.36 -19.36
CA ALA A 413 0.63 34.00 -18.00
C ALA A 413 0.28 32.54 -17.67
N THR A 414 -0.88 32.07 -18.12
CA THR A 414 -1.31 30.67 -17.94
C THR A 414 -0.43 29.72 -18.73
N ALA A 415 -0.15 30.02 -20.00
CA ALA A 415 0.76 29.23 -20.82
C ALA A 415 2.16 29.16 -20.22
N ARG A 416 2.71 30.28 -19.72
CA ARG A 416 4.00 30.30 -19.02
C ARG A 416 3.98 29.49 -17.74
N LYS A 417 2.93 29.63 -16.92
CA LYS A 417 2.77 28.84 -15.70
C LYS A 417 2.74 27.32 -15.99
N LEU A 418 2.12 26.91 -17.09
CA LEU A 418 2.10 25.50 -17.51
C LEU A 418 3.48 25.04 -18.01
N LEU A 419 4.11 25.82 -18.89
CA LEU A 419 5.40 25.48 -19.52
C LEU A 419 6.60 25.54 -18.56
N ASP A 420 6.55 26.42 -17.56
CA ASP A 420 7.61 26.60 -16.56
C ASP A 420 7.27 25.86 -15.24
N GLY A 421 6.15 25.16 -15.20
CA GLY A 421 5.61 24.49 -14.00
C GLY A 421 5.09 23.09 -14.29
N GLU A 422 3.78 22.90 -14.16
CA GLU A 422 3.12 21.58 -14.14
C GLU A 422 3.38 20.71 -15.38
N LEU A 423 3.60 21.32 -16.55
CA LEU A 423 3.81 20.63 -17.82
C LEU A 423 5.24 20.80 -18.37
N GLN A 424 6.19 21.30 -17.56
CA GLN A 424 7.55 21.61 -18.02
C GLN A 424 8.24 20.41 -18.67
N ASP A 425 8.03 19.19 -18.17
CA ASP A 425 8.70 17.99 -18.65
C ASP A 425 7.92 17.23 -19.75
N ALA A 426 6.67 17.64 -20.04
CA ALA A 426 5.77 16.95 -20.98
C ALA A 426 5.37 17.79 -22.20
N THR A 427 5.40 19.12 -22.11
CA THR A 427 4.90 20.03 -23.15
C THR A 427 5.99 21.01 -23.59
N GLU A 428 6.19 21.17 -24.90
CA GLU A 428 7.17 22.12 -25.45
C GLU A 428 6.53 23.40 -26.01
N ALA A 429 5.23 23.38 -26.29
CA ALA A 429 4.50 24.57 -26.72
C ALA A 429 3.02 24.54 -26.29
N VAL A 430 2.48 25.72 -25.98
CA VAL A 430 1.04 25.96 -25.78
C VAL A 430 0.57 26.94 -26.85
N VAL A 431 -0.42 26.56 -27.64
CA VAL A 431 -0.98 27.39 -28.71
C VAL A 431 -2.41 27.79 -28.36
N ASN A 432 -2.64 29.08 -28.14
CA ASN A 432 -3.97 29.63 -27.87
C ASN A 432 -4.64 30.06 -29.17
N GLY A 433 -5.90 29.68 -29.36
CA GLY A 433 -6.71 30.16 -30.47
C GLY A 433 -6.95 31.67 -30.43
N THR A 434 -7.28 32.25 -31.58
CA THR A 434 -7.62 33.67 -31.66
C THR A 434 -8.95 33.94 -30.97
N PHE A 435 -9.16 35.20 -30.60
CA PHE A 435 -10.42 35.64 -29.98
C PHE A 435 -10.71 37.10 -30.30
N GLU A 436 -12.00 37.41 -30.26
CA GLU A 436 -12.55 38.75 -30.35
C GLU A 436 -13.32 39.09 -29.07
N VAL A 437 -13.44 40.38 -28.79
CA VAL A 437 -14.25 40.88 -27.68
C VAL A 437 -15.43 41.63 -28.26
N HIS A 438 -16.64 41.12 -28.02
CA HIS A 438 -17.88 41.78 -28.39
C HIS A 438 -18.56 42.37 -27.16
N LEU A 439 -19.33 43.43 -27.35
CA LEU A 439 -20.16 43.98 -26.30
C LEU A 439 -21.57 43.41 -26.40
N THR A 440 -22.01 42.75 -25.33
CA THR A 440 -23.38 42.23 -25.24
C THR A 440 -24.16 43.08 -24.24
N PRO A 441 -25.32 43.65 -24.62
CA PRO A 441 -26.15 44.41 -23.70
C PRO A 441 -26.72 43.47 -22.63
N LYS A 442 -26.42 43.76 -21.36
CA LYS A 442 -26.92 42.99 -20.22
C LYS A 442 -27.66 43.93 -19.27
N GLN A 443 -28.87 43.53 -18.85
CA GLN A 443 -29.56 44.27 -17.81
C GLN A 443 -28.88 44.01 -16.46
N VAL A 444 -28.37 45.07 -15.86
CA VAL A 444 -27.77 45.07 -14.54
C VAL A 444 -28.67 45.89 -13.65
N TRP A 445 -28.96 45.37 -12.46
CA TRP A 445 -29.69 46.12 -11.45
C TRP A 445 -28.75 47.16 -10.85
N THR A 446 -29.03 48.44 -11.05
CA THR A 446 -28.20 49.54 -10.57
C THR A 446 -29.02 50.46 -9.68
N ARG A 447 -28.38 50.98 -8.62
CA ARG A 447 -28.97 51.98 -7.73
C ARG A 447 -28.39 53.33 -8.12
N ASN A 448 -29.23 54.25 -8.59
CA ASN A 448 -28.81 55.62 -8.81
C ASN A 448 -28.55 56.28 -7.44
N TRP A 449 -27.29 56.60 -7.17
CA TRP A 449 -26.85 57.04 -5.86
C TRP A 449 -27.22 58.49 -5.51
N TRP A 450 -27.67 59.27 -6.49
CA TRP A 450 -28.17 60.64 -6.29
C TRP A 450 -29.69 60.69 -6.09
N THR A 451 -30.45 59.85 -6.80
CA THR A 451 -31.93 59.81 -6.70
C THR A 451 -32.45 58.72 -5.77
N LYS A 452 -31.58 57.82 -5.29
CA LYS A 452 -31.90 56.62 -4.47
C LYS A 452 -32.97 55.70 -5.10
N GLN A 453 -33.19 55.80 -6.41
CA GLN A 453 -34.08 54.91 -7.15
C GLN A 453 -33.31 53.71 -7.69
N ASP A 454 -33.92 52.53 -7.53
CA ASP A 454 -33.40 51.28 -8.06
C ASP A 454 -34.06 50.99 -9.41
N GLY A 455 -33.26 50.55 -10.38
CA GLY A 455 -33.76 50.25 -11.72
C GLY A 455 -32.87 49.29 -12.50
N TRP A 456 -33.44 48.69 -13.54
CA TRP A 456 -32.71 47.89 -14.51
C TRP A 456 -32.07 48.83 -15.53
N GLU A 457 -30.74 48.84 -15.58
CA GLU A 457 -29.97 49.57 -16.58
C GLU A 457 -29.35 48.58 -17.55
N THR A 458 -29.38 48.88 -18.84
CA THR A 458 -28.72 48.02 -19.84
C THR A 458 -27.28 48.47 -19.97
N VAL A 459 -26.35 47.66 -19.48
CA VAL A 459 -24.90 47.91 -19.54
C VAL A 459 -24.30 46.97 -20.57
N ASN A 460 -23.46 47.51 -21.45
CA ASN A 460 -22.71 46.71 -22.42
C ASN A 460 -21.53 46.02 -21.73
N VAL A 461 -21.56 44.69 -21.65
CA VAL A 461 -20.52 43.89 -20.98
C VAL A 461 -19.66 43.21 -22.06
N PRO A 462 -18.32 43.31 -21.98
CA PRO A 462 -17.44 42.60 -22.89
C PRO A 462 -17.56 41.09 -22.70
N GLN A 463 -17.78 40.37 -23.81
CA GLN A 463 -17.83 38.92 -23.91
C GLN A 463 -16.77 38.48 -24.90
N ILE A 464 -15.95 37.52 -24.48
CA ILE A 464 -14.92 36.91 -25.34
C ILE A 464 -15.60 35.85 -26.22
N LYS A 465 -15.31 35.92 -27.51
CA LYS A 465 -15.73 34.95 -28.52
C LYS A 465 -14.49 34.47 -29.26
N GLY A 466 -14.31 33.17 -29.40
CA GLY A 466 -13.24 32.57 -30.18
C GLY A 466 -13.30 32.99 -31.65
N GLY A 467 -12.14 33.30 -32.20
CA GLY A 467 -11.96 33.58 -33.62
C GLY A 467 -11.82 32.30 -34.43
N ASP A 468 -11.76 32.45 -35.74
CA ASP A 468 -11.60 31.36 -36.68
C ASP A 468 -10.11 31.15 -36.98
N ASP A 469 -9.53 30.04 -36.53
CA ASP A 469 -8.11 29.75 -36.68
C ASP A 469 -7.84 28.82 -37.89
N THR A 470 -6.81 29.11 -38.67
CA THR A 470 -6.29 28.19 -39.70
C THR A 470 -4.78 28.03 -39.54
N ILE A 471 -4.35 26.87 -39.03
CA ILE A 471 -2.96 26.62 -38.66
C ILE A 471 -2.51 25.27 -39.22
N ASP A 472 -1.39 25.26 -39.95
CA ASP A 472 -0.69 24.02 -40.34
C ASP A 472 0.66 23.99 -39.62
N ALA A 473 0.78 23.10 -38.64
CA ALA A 473 1.96 22.97 -37.79
C ALA A 473 2.68 21.63 -37.97
N ARG A 474 2.50 20.93 -39.09
CA ARG A 474 3.15 19.63 -39.34
C ARG A 474 4.65 19.65 -39.11
N ALA A 475 5.30 20.75 -39.50
CA ALA A 475 6.74 20.96 -39.35
C ALA A 475 7.20 21.41 -37.94
N GLY A 476 6.27 21.59 -36.99
CA GLY A 476 6.53 22.07 -35.63
C GLY A 476 5.95 23.46 -35.34
N VAL A 477 5.88 23.80 -34.05
CA VAL A 477 5.43 25.12 -33.56
C VAL A 477 6.63 26.06 -33.39
N THR A 478 6.51 27.29 -33.90
CA THR A 478 7.58 28.29 -33.88
C THR A 478 7.09 29.60 -33.26
N ALA A 479 7.99 30.56 -33.05
CA ALA A 479 7.62 31.88 -32.54
C ALA A 479 6.71 32.67 -33.52
N SER A 480 6.66 32.27 -34.79
CA SER A 480 5.74 32.82 -35.79
C SER A 480 4.38 32.11 -35.85
N THR A 481 4.19 31.01 -35.12
CA THR A 481 2.88 30.35 -35.02
C THR A 481 1.92 31.23 -34.22
N PRO A 482 0.74 31.61 -34.77
CA PRO A 482 -0.21 32.45 -34.06
C PRO A 482 -0.62 31.87 -32.69
N GLY A 483 -0.57 32.70 -31.65
CA GLY A 483 -0.99 32.31 -30.29
C GLY A 483 -0.05 31.37 -29.54
N ALA A 484 1.12 31.04 -30.11
CA ALA A 484 2.07 30.11 -29.51
C ALA A 484 2.94 30.76 -28.42
N GLU A 485 3.07 30.06 -27.30
CA GLU A 485 4.10 30.27 -26.29
C GLU A 485 5.01 29.04 -26.22
N LEU A 486 6.32 29.26 -26.29
CA LEU A 486 7.32 28.19 -26.40
C LEU A 486 8.00 27.92 -25.04
N GLY A 487 8.16 26.63 -24.74
CA GLY A 487 8.98 26.09 -23.65
C GLY A 487 10.27 25.44 -24.17
N LYS A 488 10.85 24.53 -23.39
CA LYS A 488 12.06 23.77 -23.78
C LYS A 488 11.69 22.58 -24.66
N ALA A 489 12.07 22.62 -25.92
CA ALA A 489 11.87 21.54 -26.88
C ALA A 489 12.63 20.26 -26.49
N ALA A 490 11.98 19.10 -26.65
CA ALA A 490 12.59 17.79 -26.45
C ALA A 490 11.78 16.72 -27.20
N GLU A 491 12.43 15.66 -27.70
CA GLU A 491 11.81 14.66 -28.57
C GLU A 491 10.52 14.03 -27.97
N ASN A 492 10.51 13.78 -26.65
CA ASN A 492 9.40 13.18 -25.92
C ASN A 492 8.29 14.16 -25.46
N LYS A 493 8.38 15.45 -25.80
CA LYS A 493 7.38 16.46 -25.41
C LYS A 493 6.36 16.74 -26.50
N GLY A 494 5.12 16.97 -26.09
CA GLY A 494 3.98 17.27 -26.96
C GLY A 494 3.61 18.75 -27.06
N VAL A 495 2.52 19.02 -27.78
CA VAL A 495 1.94 20.35 -28.00
C VAL A 495 0.52 20.40 -27.45
N LEU A 496 0.22 21.47 -26.69
CA LEU A 496 -1.11 21.73 -26.15
C LEU A 496 -1.80 22.82 -26.98
N TRP A 497 -2.96 22.51 -27.54
CA TRP A 497 -3.79 23.42 -28.33
C TRP A 497 -5.02 23.81 -27.51
N LEU A 498 -5.20 25.10 -27.26
CA LEU A 498 -6.32 25.67 -26.51
C LEU A 498 -7.22 26.45 -27.47
N ILE A 499 -8.26 25.81 -27.97
CA ILE A 499 -9.07 26.26 -29.11
C ILE A 499 -10.43 26.77 -28.63
N GLY A 500 -10.82 27.95 -29.11
CA GLY A 500 -12.04 28.65 -28.74
C GLY A 500 -13.31 28.06 -29.36
N ASP A 501 -14.38 28.86 -29.37
CA ASP A 501 -15.70 28.50 -29.92
C ASP A 501 -15.91 28.86 -31.41
N GLY A 502 -14.87 29.31 -32.11
CA GLY A 502 -14.90 29.70 -33.52
C GLY A 502 -14.90 28.53 -34.51
N ARG A 503 -14.58 28.81 -35.78
CA ARG A 503 -14.46 27.83 -36.86
C ARG A 503 -12.99 27.59 -37.16
N ASP A 504 -12.46 26.46 -36.68
CA ASP A 504 -11.02 26.22 -36.67
C ASP A 504 -10.61 25.06 -37.58
N SER A 505 -9.49 25.22 -38.28
CA SER A 505 -8.84 24.21 -39.10
C SER A 505 -7.37 24.09 -38.71
N ILE A 506 -7.01 23.07 -37.93
CA ILE A 506 -5.68 22.93 -37.34
C ILE A 506 -5.09 21.57 -37.68
N VAL A 507 -3.88 21.57 -38.23
CA VAL A 507 -3.05 20.37 -38.42
C VAL A 507 -1.93 20.39 -37.39
N GLY A 508 -1.90 19.39 -36.52
CA GLY A 508 -0.95 19.21 -35.43
C GLY A 508 0.47 18.93 -35.91
N VAL A 509 1.40 18.85 -34.94
CA VAL A 509 2.79 18.51 -35.22
C VAL A 509 2.90 17.02 -35.48
N GLU A 510 3.43 16.65 -36.66
CA GLU A 510 3.38 15.27 -37.17
C GLU A 510 4.08 14.26 -36.25
N LYS A 511 5.25 14.59 -35.71
CA LYS A 511 6.07 13.63 -34.95
C LYS A 511 5.90 13.71 -33.43
N LYS A 512 4.92 14.45 -32.94
CA LYS A 512 4.71 14.74 -31.52
C LYS A 512 3.27 14.45 -31.11
N THR A 513 3.04 14.20 -29.83
CA THR A 513 1.68 14.17 -29.27
C THR A 513 1.06 15.57 -29.31
N ASN A 514 -0.17 15.66 -29.80
CA ASN A 514 -1.01 16.83 -29.85
C ASN A 514 -2.22 16.63 -28.93
N THR A 515 -2.42 17.58 -28.00
CA THR A 515 -3.62 17.60 -27.15
C THR A 515 -4.45 18.82 -27.50
N PHE A 516 -5.59 18.58 -28.15
CA PHE A 516 -6.55 19.60 -28.56
C PHE A 516 -7.66 19.77 -27.52
N HIS A 517 -7.59 20.82 -26.73
CA HIS A 517 -8.73 21.30 -25.96
C HIS A 517 -9.56 22.22 -26.85
N TYR A 518 -10.80 21.84 -27.15
CA TYR A 518 -11.66 22.63 -28.03
C TYR A 518 -13.05 22.83 -27.44
N LYS A 519 -13.65 23.98 -27.77
CA LYS A 519 -15.03 24.33 -27.41
C LYS A 519 -15.97 24.14 -28.61
N SER A 520 -17.16 24.70 -28.53
CA SER A 520 -18.18 24.64 -29.60
C SER A 520 -17.70 25.25 -30.93
N GLY A 521 -18.53 25.21 -31.96
CA GLY A 521 -18.16 25.66 -33.31
C GLY A 521 -17.59 24.52 -34.16
N LYS A 522 -17.51 24.75 -35.47
CA LYS A 522 -17.09 23.70 -36.41
C LYS A 522 -15.58 23.59 -36.42
N LYS A 523 -15.05 22.41 -36.10
CA LYS A 523 -13.62 22.11 -36.05
C LYS A 523 -13.21 21.15 -37.16
N HIS A 524 -12.03 21.36 -37.72
CA HIS A 524 -11.31 20.41 -38.55
C HIS A 524 -9.92 20.23 -37.93
N LEU A 525 -9.76 19.21 -37.09
CA LEU A 525 -8.55 18.99 -36.31
C LEU A 525 -7.88 17.70 -36.78
N THR A 526 -6.59 17.78 -37.10
CA THR A 526 -5.77 16.64 -37.54
C THR A 526 -4.59 16.49 -36.59
N GLY A 527 -4.37 15.27 -36.07
CA GLY A 527 -3.20 14.88 -35.29
C GLY A 527 -1.99 14.53 -36.16
N GLY A 528 -1.14 13.64 -35.66
CA GLY A 528 0.14 13.23 -36.23
C GLY A 528 0.36 11.70 -36.17
N GLU A 529 1.60 11.30 -35.88
CA GLU A 529 2.06 9.91 -35.80
C GLU A 529 2.19 9.38 -34.36
N LYS A 530 1.80 10.18 -33.37
CA LYS A 530 1.87 9.87 -31.94
C LYS A 530 0.47 9.90 -31.36
N ASP A 531 0.29 9.30 -30.19
CA ASP A 531 -0.99 9.27 -29.49
C ASP A 531 -1.50 10.70 -29.24
N ASP A 532 -2.55 11.10 -29.95
CA ASP A 532 -3.17 12.41 -29.89
C ASP A 532 -4.47 12.39 -29.08
N ARG A 533 -4.87 13.57 -28.61
CA ARG A 533 -6.01 13.72 -27.69
C ARG A 533 -6.91 14.87 -28.12
N PHE A 534 -8.20 14.58 -28.29
CA PHE A 534 -9.23 15.56 -28.61
C PHE A 534 -10.18 15.72 -27.41
N VAL A 535 -10.06 16.82 -26.68
CA VAL A 535 -10.84 17.13 -25.49
C VAL A 535 -11.93 18.15 -25.82
N PHE A 536 -13.17 17.68 -25.90
CA PHE A 536 -14.32 18.56 -26.05
C PHE A 536 -14.76 19.12 -24.70
N GLU A 537 -14.35 20.33 -24.35
CA GLU A 537 -14.59 20.90 -23.02
C GLU A 537 -16.07 21.20 -22.75
N GLY A 538 -16.83 21.52 -23.81
CA GLY A 538 -18.24 21.89 -23.75
C GLY A 538 -19.23 20.73 -23.82
N ALA A 539 -18.80 19.48 -23.71
CA ALA A 539 -19.65 18.32 -24.00
C ALA A 539 -20.89 18.23 -23.10
N ALA A 540 -20.74 18.43 -21.79
CA ALA A 540 -21.87 18.45 -20.87
C ALA A 540 -22.80 19.67 -21.09
N ASP A 541 -22.23 20.84 -21.40
CA ASP A 541 -23.01 22.06 -21.62
C ASP A 541 -23.86 21.98 -22.89
N LEU A 542 -23.33 21.36 -23.94
CA LEU A 542 -24.08 21.12 -25.18
C LEU A 542 -25.32 20.25 -24.94
N LEU A 543 -25.21 19.21 -24.11
CA LEU A 543 -26.34 18.35 -23.76
C LEU A 543 -27.44 19.14 -23.01
N ARG A 544 -27.05 20.04 -22.11
CA ARG A 544 -27.99 20.91 -21.38
C ARG A 544 -28.71 21.91 -22.28
N GLN A 545 -28.08 22.30 -23.40
CA GLN A 545 -28.62 23.24 -24.38
C GLN A 545 -29.45 22.56 -25.48
N GLY A 546 -29.77 21.27 -25.35
CA GLY A 546 -30.62 20.54 -26.30
C GLY A 546 -29.88 19.84 -27.43
N GLY A 547 -28.55 19.83 -27.41
CA GLY A 547 -27.71 18.98 -28.28
C GLY A 547 -27.68 19.36 -29.76
N SER A 548 -28.20 20.54 -30.15
CA SER A 548 -28.25 20.97 -31.54
C SER A 548 -26.94 21.63 -31.96
N VAL A 549 -26.39 21.18 -33.09
CA VAL A 549 -25.22 21.78 -33.75
C VAL A 549 -25.60 22.16 -35.18
N LEU A 550 -25.10 23.30 -35.67
CA LEU A 550 -25.40 23.80 -37.02
C LEU A 550 -24.63 23.04 -38.12
N ASP A 551 -23.35 22.73 -37.88
CA ASP A 551 -22.43 22.04 -38.80
C ASP A 551 -21.62 21.00 -38.03
N ALA A 552 -21.42 19.81 -38.60
CA ALA A 552 -20.58 18.78 -37.99
C ALA A 552 -19.07 19.06 -38.14
N SER A 553 -18.32 18.79 -37.07
CA SER A 553 -16.86 18.86 -37.02
C SER A 553 -16.20 17.61 -37.63
N THR A 554 -14.91 17.65 -37.88
CA THR A 554 -14.09 16.50 -38.33
C THR A 554 -12.84 16.42 -37.45
N LEU A 555 -12.62 15.26 -36.86
CA LEU A 555 -11.46 14.96 -36.02
C LEU A 555 -10.71 13.79 -36.66
N GLN A 556 -9.43 13.96 -36.93
CA GLN A 556 -8.56 12.95 -37.53
C GLN A 556 -7.37 12.71 -36.61
N GLY A 557 -7.26 11.54 -35.99
CA GLY A 557 -6.13 11.23 -35.12
C GLY A 557 -4.83 11.06 -35.90
N GLY A 558 -4.85 10.26 -36.95
CA GLY A 558 -3.68 9.96 -37.77
C GLY A 558 -3.16 8.55 -37.48
N ALA A 559 -1.88 8.42 -37.15
CA ALA A 559 -1.29 7.18 -36.67
C ALA A 559 -0.96 7.32 -35.19
N GLY A 560 -1.00 6.21 -34.45
CA GLY A 560 -0.92 6.23 -32.99
C GLY A 560 -2.17 5.60 -32.38
N SER A 561 -2.35 5.78 -31.08
CA SER A 561 -3.58 5.38 -30.38
C SER A 561 -4.31 6.62 -29.88
N ASP A 562 -5.31 7.06 -30.64
CA ASP A 562 -5.87 8.40 -30.50
C ASP A 562 -7.11 8.41 -29.61
N THR A 563 -7.26 9.47 -28.81
CA THR A 563 -8.30 9.54 -27.77
C THR A 563 -9.23 10.73 -27.93
N LEU A 564 -10.53 10.47 -27.97
CA LEU A 564 -11.58 11.48 -27.77
C LEU A 564 -11.98 11.55 -26.29
N VAL A 565 -12.12 12.76 -25.74
CA VAL A 565 -12.57 13.00 -24.35
C VAL A 565 -13.74 13.97 -24.37
N LEU A 566 -14.86 13.55 -23.80
CA LEU A 566 -16.08 14.34 -23.67
C LEU A 566 -16.13 14.98 -22.27
N GLY A 567 -15.81 16.27 -22.21
CA GLY A 567 -15.59 17.01 -20.96
C GLY A 567 -16.86 17.45 -20.22
N GLY A 568 -16.65 17.80 -18.95
CA GLY A 568 -17.70 18.30 -18.06
C GLY A 568 -18.47 17.20 -17.31
N ALA A 569 -19.41 17.63 -16.46
CA ALA A 569 -20.23 16.74 -15.65
C ALA A 569 -21.69 17.16 -15.71
N ASP A 570 -22.59 16.25 -16.04
CA ASP A 570 -24.02 16.54 -16.11
C ASP A 570 -24.72 16.26 -14.78
N TYR A 571 -25.16 17.32 -14.09
CA TYR A 571 -25.90 17.22 -12.83
C TYR A 571 -27.35 17.68 -12.97
N SER A 572 -27.81 17.97 -14.20
CA SER A 572 -29.14 18.54 -14.40
C SER A 572 -30.24 17.49 -14.33
N ALA A 573 -31.28 17.76 -13.54
CA ALA A 573 -32.50 16.95 -13.53
C ALA A 573 -33.25 16.99 -14.88
N SER A 574 -33.09 18.06 -15.67
CA SER A 574 -33.72 18.22 -16.99
C SER A 574 -33.03 17.47 -18.13
N ALA A 575 -31.77 17.04 -17.92
CA ALA A 575 -30.97 16.29 -18.90
C ALA A 575 -30.94 14.78 -18.61
N LYS A 576 -31.82 14.29 -17.73
CA LYS A 576 -31.90 12.89 -17.33
C LYS A 576 -32.24 12.03 -18.56
N GLY A 577 -31.25 11.32 -19.09
CA GLY A 577 -31.39 10.53 -20.32
C GLY A 577 -30.47 10.93 -21.47
N SER A 578 -29.76 12.06 -21.34
CA SER A 578 -28.90 12.62 -22.37
C SER A 578 -27.47 12.10 -22.32
N GLY A 579 -26.81 12.03 -23.48
CA GLY A 579 -25.44 11.58 -23.64
C GLY A 579 -25.00 11.64 -25.10
N TYR A 580 -23.99 10.83 -25.46
CA TYR A 580 -23.48 10.76 -26.83
C TYR A 580 -23.61 9.35 -27.40
N ASP A 581 -23.87 9.24 -28.69
CA ASP A 581 -23.78 7.99 -29.45
C ASP A 581 -22.49 8.04 -30.27
N VAL A 582 -21.49 7.30 -29.80
CA VAL A 582 -20.14 7.22 -30.34
C VAL A 582 -20.01 5.90 -31.09
N ASN A 583 -19.80 5.96 -32.40
CA ASN A 583 -19.57 4.78 -33.22
C ASN A 583 -18.22 4.94 -33.93
N LEU A 584 -17.19 4.30 -33.36
CA LEU A 584 -15.82 4.39 -33.86
C LEU A 584 -15.67 3.73 -35.24
N PRO A 585 -16.22 2.54 -35.53
CA PRO A 585 -16.17 1.95 -36.87
C PRO A 585 -16.84 2.79 -37.95
N ALA A 586 -17.99 3.40 -37.64
CA ALA A 586 -18.68 4.29 -38.56
C ALA A 586 -18.06 5.68 -38.63
N GLY A 587 -17.11 6.00 -37.74
CA GLY A 587 -16.48 7.31 -37.66
C GLY A 587 -17.46 8.43 -37.32
N THR A 588 -18.39 8.20 -36.38
CA THR A 588 -19.42 9.21 -36.05
C THR A 588 -19.60 9.44 -34.55
N LEU A 589 -19.86 10.70 -34.21
CA LEU A 589 -20.25 11.16 -32.89
C LEU A 589 -21.58 11.92 -33.01
N HIS A 590 -22.63 11.41 -32.37
CA HIS A 590 -23.93 12.08 -32.31
C HIS A 590 -24.24 12.51 -30.87
N THR A 591 -24.88 13.66 -30.70
CA THR A 591 -25.56 13.99 -29.45
C THR A 591 -26.85 13.15 -29.37
N THR A 592 -27.20 12.73 -28.16
CA THR A 592 -28.44 12.01 -27.89
C THR A 592 -29.12 12.70 -26.72
N VAL A 593 -30.19 13.45 -26.97
CA VAL A 593 -30.91 14.24 -25.95
C VAL A 593 -32.34 13.73 -25.83
N ALA A 594 -32.83 13.57 -24.60
CA ALA A 594 -34.22 13.14 -24.37
C ALA A 594 -35.21 14.17 -24.95
N ASP A 595 -36.21 13.70 -25.69
CA ASP A 595 -37.26 14.57 -26.19
C ASP A 595 -38.25 14.90 -25.04
N PRO A 596 -38.43 16.18 -24.67
CA PRO A 596 -39.36 16.56 -23.61
C PRO A 596 -40.85 16.40 -24.02
N THR A 597 -41.14 16.21 -25.30
CA THR A 597 -42.50 16.15 -25.85
C THR A 597 -43.02 14.73 -26.06
N VAL A 598 -42.14 13.74 -26.22
CA VAL A 598 -42.49 12.33 -26.41
C VAL A 598 -41.72 11.47 -25.42
N ALA A 599 -42.43 10.87 -24.46
CA ALA A 599 -41.82 10.07 -23.41
C ALA A 599 -41.08 8.85 -24.00
N GLY A 600 -39.75 8.83 -23.88
CA GLY A 600 -38.89 7.70 -24.28
C GLY A 600 -38.19 7.88 -25.64
N GLU A 601 -38.57 8.87 -26.46
CA GLU A 601 -37.83 9.16 -27.69
C GLU A 601 -36.59 10.03 -27.40
N LYS A 602 -35.49 9.75 -28.10
CA LYS A 602 -34.24 10.53 -28.01
C LYS A 602 -33.92 11.14 -29.35
N LYS A 603 -33.76 12.46 -29.39
CA LYS A 603 -33.31 13.20 -30.58
C LYS A 603 -31.81 12.96 -30.77
N ARG A 604 -31.41 12.52 -31.96
CA ARG A 604 -30.02 12.35 -32.36
C ARG A 604 -29.60 13.45 -33.34
N ALA A 605 -28.45 14.08 -33.13
CA ALA A 605 -27.87 15.04 -34.07
C ALA A 605 -26.37 14.80 -34.24
N LEU A 606 -25.89 14.83 -35.50
CA LEU A 606 -24.48 14.61 -35.81
C LEU A 606 -23.64 15.78 -35.29
N HIS A 607 -22.67 15.49 -34.42
CA HIS A 607 -21.73 16.46 -33.87
C HIS A 607 -20.39 16.43 -34.61
N SER A 608 -19.76 15.26 -34.73
CA SER A 608 -18.46 15.10 -35.40
C SER A 608 -18.39 13.85 -36.26
N ARG A 609 -17.59 13.92 -37.33
CA ARG A 609 -16.99 12.77 -37.99
C ARG A 609 -15.63 12.48 -37.37
N LEU A 610 -15.35 11.21 -37.13
CA LEU A 610 -14.13 10.70 -36.51
C LEU A 610 -13.39 9.84 -37.53
N ASP A 611 -12.08 9.99 -37.60
CA ASP A 611 -11.18 9.25 -38.47
C ASP A 611 -9.91 8.92 -37.66
N SER A 612 -9.47 7.66 -37.65
CA SER A 612 -8.41 7.17 -36.75
C SER A 612 -8.59 7.64 -35.29
N VAL A 613 -9.68 7.24 -34.64
CA VAL A 613 -9.88 7.47 -33.20
C VAL A 613 -10.35 6.17 -32.58
N GLU A 614 -9.54 5.61 -31.69
CA GLU A 614 -9.76 4.27 -31.12
C GLU A 614 -10.21 4.33 -29.65
N ASN A 615 -9.93 5.43 -28.95
CA ASN A 615 -10.16 5.54 -27.50
C ASN A 615 -11.16 6.64 -27.16
N ILE A 616 -11.92 6.44 -26.07
CA ILE A 616 -12.99 7.37 -25.66
C ILE A 616 -13.07 7.52 -24.13
N GLU A 617 -13.23 8.75 -23.66
CA GLU A 617 -13.69 9.07 -22.32
C GLU A 617 -15.03 9.82 -22.39
N THR A 618 -16.05 9.27 -21.74
CA THR A 618 -17.44 9.76 -21.79
C THR A 618 -17.73 10.85 -20.77
N VAL A 619 -18.85 11.55 -20.94
CA VAL A 619 -19.28 12.63 -20.04
C VAL A 619 -19.61 12.10 -18.65
N THR A 620 -19.15 12.79 -17.60
CA THR A 620 -19.46 12.43 -16.22
C THR A 620 -20.97 12.51 -15.97
N ASN A 621 -21.56 11.44 -15.42
CA ASN A 621 -23.00 11.24 -15.18
C ASN A 621 -23.91 11.21 -16.44
N GLY A 622 -23.34 11.20 -17.65
CA GLY A 622 -24.10 11.10 -18.89
C GLY A 622 -24.72 9.72 -19.13
N GLN A 623 -25.45 9.56 -20.23
CA GLN A 623 -25.96 8.28 -20.75
C GLN A 623 -25.54 8.08 -22.20
N SER A 624 -24.28 7.69 -22.40
CA SER A 624 -23.68 7.51 -23.72
C SER A 624 -23.83 6.07 -24.21
N ILE A 625 -23.84 5.89 -25.52
CA ILE A 625 -23.70 4.60 -26.20
C ILE A 625 -22.35 4.64 -26.92
N VAL A 626 -21.51 3.63 -26.71
CA VAL A 626 -20.19 3.52 -27.33
C VAL A 626 -20.11 2.19 -28.08
N THR A 627 -19.77 2.26 -29.37
CA THR A 627 -19.40 1.13 -30.21
C THR A 627 -17.93 1.28 -30.59
N GLY A 628 -17.09 0.39 -30.07
CA GLY A 628 -15.66 0.34 -30.37
C GLY A 628 -15.36 -0.40 -31.67
N THR A 629 -14.07 -0.62 -31.94
CA THR A 629 -13.56 -1.18 -33.18
C THR A 629 -13.17 -2.64 -33.00
N GLU A 630 -12.83 -3.34 -34.10
CA GLU A 630 -12.27 -4.71 -34.03
C GLU A 630 -10.80 -4.73 -33.54
N GLN A 631 -10.28 -3.59 -33.08
CA GLN A 631 -8.92 -3.41 -32.57
C GLN A 631 -9.00 -3.02 -31.10
N ARG A 632 -7.90 -3.16 -30.37
CA ARG A 632 -7.82 -2.76 -28.96
C ARG A 632 -8.29 -1.31 -28.75
N ASN A 633 -9.33 -1.12 -27.96
CA ASN A 633 -9.85 0.15 -27.50
C ASN A 633 -9.58 0.41 -26.01
N ILE A 634 -9.47 1.67 -25.63
CA ILE A 634 -9.50 2.13 -24.23
C ILE A 634 -10.75 3.00 -24.04
N ILE A 635 -11.72 2.48 -23.28
CA ILE A 635 -13.04 3.09 -23.09
C ILE A 635 -13.22 3.45 -21.61
N LYS A 636 -13.39 4.74 -21.30
CA LYS A 636 -13.66 5.24 -19.95
C LYS A 636 -15.11 5.71 -19.82
N SER A 637 -15.94 4.89 -19.18
CA SER A 637 -17.31 5.22 -18.79
C SER A 637 -17.32 6.06 -17.52
N ARG A 638 -17.86 7.28 -17.59
CA ARG A 638 -18.05 8.17 -16.43
C ARG A 638 -19.52 8.39 -16.09
N GLY A 639 -20.44 7.74 -16.81
CA GLY A 639 -21.87 7.85 -16.61
C GLY A 639 -22.58 6.50 -16.59
N ARG A 640 -23.89 6.53 -16.86
CA ARG A 640 -24.72 5.33 -17.05
C ARG A 640 -24.67 4.93 -18.52
N ASP A 641 -23.46 4.64 -19.00
CA ASP A 641 -23.20 4.41 -20.42
C ASP A 641 -23.45 2.95 -20.81
N THR A 642 -23.67 2.69 -22.10
CA THR A 642 -23.75 1.35 -22.70
C THR A 642 -22.62 1.19 -23.69
N ILE A 643 -21.77 0.18 -23.49
CA ILE A 643 -20.54 -0.03 -24.24
C ILE A 643 -20.58 -1.39 -24.93
N LYS A 644 -20.19 -1.41 -26.21
CA LYS A 644 -19.79 -2.59 -26.97
C LYS A 644 -18.40 -2.31 -27.52
N ALA A 645 -17.38 -3.05 -27.07
CA ALA A 645 -16.01 -2.70 -27.37
C ALA A 645 -15.55 -3.27 -28.73
N GLY A 646 -15.90 -4.51 -29.06
CA GLY A 646 -15.65 -5.12 -30.37
C GLY A 646 -14.74 -6.34 -30.23
N ALA A 647 -14.27 -6.96 -31.33
CA ALA A 647 -13.44 -8.18 -31.19
C ALA A 647 -11.98 -7.93 -30.73
N GLY A 648 -11.69 -6.75 -30.17
CA GLY A 648 -10.37 -6.33 -29.73
C GLY A 648 -9.96 -6.93 -28.38
N ASN A 649 -8.73 -6.68 -27.95
CA ASN A 649 -8.34 -6.93 -26.55
C ASN A 649 -8.53 -5.63 -25.76
N ASP A 650 -9.75 -5.38 -25.30
CA ASP A 650 -10.20 -4.05 -24.92
C ASP A 650 -9.98 -3.74 -23.43
N GLN A 651 -9.84 -2.45 -23.13
CA GLN A 651 -9.70 -1.95 -21.78
C GLN A 651 -10.86 -1.01 -21.44
N ILE A 652 -11.74 -1.46 -20.55
CA ILE A 652 -13.02 -0.80 -20.27
C ILE A 652 -13.06 -0.36 -18.80
N HIS A 653 -13.01 0.94 -18.54
CA HIS A 653 -13.13 1.51 -17.20
C HIS A 653 -14.58 1.90 -16.90
N LEU A 654 -15.17 1.28 -15.88
CA LEU A 654 -16.55 1.49 -15.43
C LEU A 654 -16.54 2.29 -14.14
N LEU A 655 -16.61 3.62 -14.26
CA LEU A 655 -16.38 4.56 -13.16
C LEU A 655 -17.67 5.13 -12.54
N HIS A 656 -18.85 4.66 -12.94
CA HIS A 656 -20.13 5.13 -12.43
C HIS A 656 -21.18 4.01 -12.35
N GLY A 657 -21.99 4.01 -11.29
CA GLY A 657 -23.07 3.03 -11.11
C GLY A 657 -24.16 3.16 -12.18
N GLY A 658 -24.53 2.04 -12.80
CA GLY A 658 -25.52 1.97 -13.88
C GLY A 658 -24.93 1.83 -15.29
N ALA A 659 -23.60 1.74 -15.43
CA ALA A 659 -22.95 1.44 -16.70
C ALA A 659 -23.14 -0.04 -17.10
N SER A 660 -23.19 -0.31 -18.40
CA SER A 660 -23.24 -1.64 -19.00
C SER A 660 -22.16 -1.76 -20.07
N ALA A 661 -21.41 -2.87 -20.08
CA ALA A 661 -20.36 -3.09 -21.07
C ALA A 661 -20.35 -4.54 -21.59
N SER A 662 -19.93 -4.69 -22.84
CA SER A 662 -19.56 -5.94 -23.48
C SER A 662 -18.21 -5.75 -24.14
N GLY A 663 -17.26 -6.60 -23.80
CA GLY A 663 -15.99 -6.75 -24.51
C GLY A 663 -16.24 -7.26 -25.92
N GLU A 664 -17.10 -8.28 -26.03
CA GLU A 664 -17.31 -9.10 -27.22
C GLU A 664 -16.23 -10.18 -27.32
N ALA A 665 -15.57 -10.38 -28.46
CA ALA A 665 -14.55 -11.42 -28.58
C ALA A 665 -13.17 -10.86 -28.25
N GLY A 666 -12.36 -11.57 -27.47
CA GLY A 666 -11.00 -11.10 -27.16
C GLY A 666 -10.60 -11.32 -25.72
N VAL A 667 -9.41 -10.84 -25.37
CA VAL A 667 -8.93 -10.81 -23.98
C VAL A 667 -9.20 -9.42 -23.42
N ASP A 668 -10.32 -9.27 -22.74
CA ASP A 668 -10.80 -7.98 -22.26
C ASP A 668 -10.51 -7.72 -20.78
N GLU A 669 -10.30 -6.45 -20.47
CA GLU A 669 -10.00 -5.96 -19.12
C GLU A 669 -11.04 -4.93 -18.65
N TYR A 670 -11.80 -5.28 -17.62
CA TYR A 670 -12.81 -4.40 -17.01
C TYR A 670 -12.29 -3.80 -15.70
N PHE A 671 -12.20 -2.49 -15.61
CA PHE A 671 -11.80 -1.76 -14.39
C PHE A 671 -13.02 -1.16 -13.71
N VAL A 672 -13.47 -1.80 -12.64
CA VAL A 672 -14.69 -1.42 -11.91
C VAL A 672 -14.36 -0.56 -10.70
N ALA A 673 -14.88 0.67 -10.67
CA ALA A 673 -14.73 1.54 -9.50
C ALA A 673 -15.54 1.05 -8.29
N HIS A 674 -15.07 1.33 -7.07
CA HIS A 674 -15.86 1.10 -5.86
C HIS A 674 -16.87 2.23 -5.66
N GLN A 675 -18.02 2.13 -6.34
CA GLN A 675 -19.10 3.11 -6.25
C GLN A 675 -20.46 2.45 -6.04
N ALA A 676 -21.36 3.19 -5.41
CA ALA A 676 -22.71 2.74 -5.16
C ALA A 676 -23.47 2.53 -6.48
N GLY A 677 -24.27 1.46 -6.54
CA GLY A 677 -25.09 1.12 -7.70
C GLY A 677 -24.67 -0.19 -8.35
N ARG A 678 -25.29 -0.49 -9.51
CA ARG A 678 -25.11 -1.75 -10.24
C ARG A 678 -24.41 -1.51 -11.58
N ILE A 679 -23.38 -2.27 -11.86
CA ILE A 679 -22.69 -2.32 -13.15
C ILE A 679 -23.00 -3.67 -13.80
N SER A 680 -23.22 -3.69 -15.11
CA SER A 680 -23.44 -4.93 -15.87
C SER A 680 -22.31 -5.17 -16.87
N ILE A 681 -21.79 -6.39 -16.91
CA ILE A 681 -20.74 -6.82 -17.84
C ILE A 681 -21.29 -8.03 -18.60
N THR A 682 -21.05 -8.13 -19.90
CA THR A 682 -21.37 -9.31 -20.70
C THR A 682 -20.10 -9.79 -21.39
N GLU A 683 -19.87 -11.10 -21.35
CA GLU A 683 -18.68 -11.72 -21.92
C GLU A 683 -19.03 -12.98 -22.71
N ASP A 684 -18.25 -13.26 -23.76
CA ASP A 684 -18.54 -14.37 -24.65
C ASP A 684 -18.13 -15.73 -24.07
N GLY A 685 -17.00 -15.78 -23.34
CA GLY A 685 -16.40 -16.97 -22.74
C GLY A 685 -15.43 -17.74 -23.64
N ASP A 686 -15.16 -17.23 -24.85
CA ASP A 686 -14.27 -17.88 -25.82
C ASP A 686 -12.80 -17.70 -25.43
N GLN A 687 -12.45 -16.54 -24.88
CA GLN A 687 -11.12 -16.22 -24.37
C GLN A 687 -11.17 -15.81 -22.88
N GLN A 688 -10.01 -15.61 -22.27
CA GLN A 688 -9.92 -15.23 -20.86
C GLN A 688 -10.12 -13.72 -20.71
N SER A 689 -11.02 -13.31 -19.82
CA SER A 689 -11.25 -11.90 -19.49
C SER A 689 -10.97 -11.63 -18.01
N VAL A 690 -10.49 -10.41 -17.72
CA VAL A 690 -10.09 -9.99 -16.38
C VAL A 690 -11.00 -8.87 -15.89
N VAL A 691 -11.57 -9.04 -14.70
CA VAL A 691 -12.36 -8.02 -14.02
C VAL A 691 -11.60 -7.50 -12.81
N VAL A 692 -11.05 -6.30 -12.94
CA VAL A 692 -10.38 -5.58 -11.86
C VAL A 692 -11.43 -4.84 -11.02
N LEU A 693 -11.80 -5.45 -9.91
CA LEU A 693 -12.59 -4.83 -8.85
C LEU A 693 -11.65 -3.89 -8.06
N ASN A 694 -11.81 -2.58 -8.19
CA ASN A 694 -11.07 -1.61 -7.37
C ASN A 694 -11.61 -1.56 -5.92
N TRP A 695 -11.94 -2.74 -5.38
CA TRP A 695 -12.54 -3.02 -4.08
C TRP A 695 -11.49 -3.76 -3.26
N ARG A 696 -11.48 -3.59 -1.94
CA ARG A 696 -10.68 -4.50 -1.09
C ARG A 696 -11.41 -5.83 -0.94
N MET A 697 -10.66 -6.93 -0.77
CA MET A 697 -11.24 -8.27 -0.64
C MET A 697 -12.19 -8.38 0.57
N ASP A 698 -11.86 -7.77 1.71
CA ASP A 698 -12.65 -7.80 2.96
C ASP A 698 -14.02 -7.09 2.86
N LEU A 699 -14.19 -6.24 1.85
CA LEU A 699 -15.43 -5.53 1.57
C LEU A 699 -16.39 -6.32 0.67
N ILE A 700 -15.94 -7.40 0.02
CA ILE A 700 -16.81 -8.24 -0.79
C ILE A 700 -17.68 -9.11 0.12
N GLU A 701 -19.00 -8.96 0.03
CA GLU A 701 -19.95 -9.65 0.89
C GLU A 701 -20.36 -11.00 0.33
N SER A 702 -20.57 -11.11 -0.99
CA SER A 702 -21.11 -12.33 -1.61
C SER A 702 -20.80 -12.44 -3.10
N TRP A 703 -20.78 -13.70 -3.56
CA TRP A 703 -20.70 -14.13 -4.95
C TRP A 703 -21.84 -15.10 -5.20
N VAL A 704 -22.78 -14.71 -6.05
CA VAL A 704 -24.05 -15.45 -6.20
C VAL A 704 -24.40 -15.60 -7.67
N ILE A 705 -24.70 -16.81 -8.12
CA ILE A 705 -25.41 -17.02 -9.38
C ILE A 705 -26.89 -16.76 -9.15
N GLU A 706 -27.43 -15.78 -9.87
CA GLU A 706 -28.86 -15.48 -9.92
C GLU A 706 -29.33 -15.58 -11.38
N ASN A 707 -30.24 -16.53 -11.65
CA ASN A 707 -30.66 -16.91 -12.99
C ASN A 707 -29.50 -17.43 -13.85
N THR A 708 -28.94 -16.59 -14.72
CA THR A 708 -27.80 -16.89 -15.60
C THR A 708 -26.59 -16.00 -15.33
N ALA A 709 -26.70 -15.08 -14.37
CA ALA A 709 -25.71 -14.05 -14.11
C ALA A 709 -24.95 -14.30 -12.80
N LEU A 710 -23.66 -13.97 -12.79
CA LEU A 710 -22.87 -13.86 -11.57
C LEU A 710 -23.04 -12.46 -10.97
N ILE A 711 -23.57 -12.39 -9.75
CA ILE A 711 -23.79 -11.19 -8.97
C ILE A 711 -22.75 -11.11 -7.86
N ILE A 712 -21.95 -10.05 -7.87
CA ILE A 712 -20.91 -9.77 -6.89
C ILE A 712 -21.32 -8.52 -6.13
N THR A 713 -21.42 -8.61 -4.81
CA THR A 713 -21.86 -7.49 -3.96
C THR A 713 -20.77 -7.09 -2.98
N SER A 714 -20.50 -5.79 -2.88
CA SER A 714 -19.55 -5.19 -1.94
C SER A 714 -20.21 -4.11 -1.09
N ARG A 715 -19.77 -4.02 0.18
CA ARG A 715 -20.10 -2.95 1.13
C ARG A 715 -19.04 -1.85 1.10
N PHE A 716 -19.30 -0.76 1.80
CA PHE A 716 -18.33 0.31 1.99
C PHE A 716 -17.77 0.33 3.41
N ASP A 717 -16.64 1.03 3.59
CA ASP A 717 -15.98 1.17 4.89
C ASP A 717 -16.81 1.94 5.92
N PHE A 718 -17.68 2.87 5.52
CA PHE A 718 -18.40 3.75 6.46
C PHE A 718 -19.92 3.73 6.27
N GLN A 719 -20.43 3.03 5.27
CA GLN A 719 -21.87 2.97 4.98
C GLN A 719 -22.28 1.54 4.60
N ASP A 720 -23.46 1.14 5.06
CA ASP A 720 -24.00 -0.20 4.78
C ASP A 720 -24.89 -0.21 3.54
N SER A 721 -25.48 0.94 3.20
CA SER A 721 -26.28 1.13 1.99
C SER A 721 -26.05 2.54 1.46
N PRO A 722 -26.11 2.73 0.12
CA PRO A 722 -26.25 1.71 -0.92
C PRO A 722 -24.99 0.82 -1.08
N LYS A 723 -25.14 -0.37 -1.66
CA LYS A 723 -24.05 -1.31 -1.97
C LYS A 723 -23.44 -1.05 -3.36
N SER A 724 -22.25 -1.60 -3.60
CA SER A 724 -21.68 -1.72 -4.94
C SER A 724 -21.98 -3.11 -5.49
N VAL A 725 -22.51 -3.21 -6.71
CA VAL A 725 -22.93 -4.47 -7.32
C VAL A 725 -22.36 -4.58 -8.74
N VAL A 726 -21.72 -5.70 -9.04
CA VAL A 726 -21.32 -6.08 -10.40
C VAL A 726 -22.11 -7.30 -10.81
N ALA A 727 -22.73 -7.25 -11.99
CA ALA A 727 -23.48 -8.33 -12.58
C ALA A 727 -22.85 -8.75 -13.90
N LEU A 728 -22.24 -9.94 -13.93
CA LEU A 728 -21.76 -10.55 -15.16
C LEU A 728 -22.91 -11.37 -15.74
N GLN A 729 -23.45 -10.92 -16.86
CA GLN A 729 -24.58 -11.54 -17.55
C GLN A 729 -24.13 -12.75 -18.35
N ASP A 730 -25.07 -13.66 -18.61
CA ASP A 730 -24.91 -14.80 -19.51
C ASP A 730 -23.71 -15.72 -19.19
N VAL A 731 -23.34 -15.83 -17.91
CA VAL A 731 -22.34 -16.79 -17.43
C VAL A 731 -22.83 -18.22 -17.64
N TYR A 732 -24.15 -18.44 -17.56
CA TYR A 732 -24.82 -19.70 -17.90
C TYR A 732 -25.80 -19.51 -19.08
N THR A 733 -25.99 -20.55 -19.86
CA THR A 733 -27.08 -20.64 -20.85
C THR A 733 -28.16 -21.57 -20.32
N ARG A 734 -29.43 -21.16 -20.47
CA ARG A 734 -30.58 -21.93 -19.99
C ARG A 734 -31.08 -22.90 -21.05
N ASN A 735 -31.24 -24.16 -20.66
CA ASN A 735 -32.00 -25.19 -21.40
C ASN A 735 -33.34 -25.47 -20.70
N ASP A 736 -34.15 -26.39 -21.24
CA ASP A 736 -35.51 -26.67 -20.74
C ASP A 736 -35.58 -27.06 -19.25
N THR A 737 -34.56 -27.77 -18.75
CA THR A 737 -34.52 -28.28 -17.36
C THR A 737 -33.42 -27.66 -16.50
N GLU A 738 -32.28 -27.28 -17.09
CA GLU A 738 -31.06 -26.88 -16.38
C GLU A 738 -30.37 -25.70 -17.06
N SER A 739 -29.58 -24.95 -16.29
CA SER A 739 -28.62 -23.95 -16.76
C SER A 739 -27.24 -24.60 -16.90
N VAL A 740 -26.62 -24.48 -18.07
CA VAL A 740 -25.28 -25.02 -18.37
C VAL A 740 -24.26 -23.88 -18.41
N LEU A 741 -23.09 -24.09 -17.80
CA LEU A 741 -22.02 -23.10 -17.78
C LEU A 741 -21.58 -22.73 -19.20
N LYS A 742 -21.64 -21.43 -19.51
CA LYS A 742 -21.20 -20.87 -20.81
C LYS A 742 -19.79 -20.31 -20.70
N ASN A 743 -19.52 -19.53 -19.65
CA ASN A 743 -18.25 -18.84 -19.47
C ASN A 743 -17.57 -19.26 -18.15
N ASN A 744 -16.45 -19.98 -18.28
CA ASN A 744 -15.61 -20.40 -17.16
C ASN A 744 -14.23 -19.73 -17.15
N LYS A 745 -13.98 -18.74 -17.99
CA LYS A 745 -12.65 -18.11 -18.20
C LYS A 745 -12.55 -16.71 -17.61
N LEU A 746 -13.21 -16.49 -16.47
CA LEU A 746 -13.25 -15.20 -15.78
C LEU A 746 -12.27 -15.17 -14.62
N THR A 747 -11.40 -14.15 -14.60
CA THR A 747 -10.48 -13.88 -13.48
C THR A 747 -10.80 -12.54 -12.85
N PHE A 748 -10.82 -12.48 -11.52
CA PHE A 748 -11.11 -11.25 -10.78
C PHE A 748 -9.87 -10.79 -10.01
N MET A 749 -9.67 -9.49 -9.95
CA MET A 749 -8.58 -8.88 -9.18
C MET A 749 -9.11 -7.82 -8.23
N THR A 750 -8.64 -7.81 -7.00
CA THR A 750 -9.01 -6.81 -6.01
C THR A 750 -7.96 -5.69 -5.92
N ARG A 751 -8.32 -4.55 -5.32
CA ARG A 751 -7.45 -3.38 -5.10
C ARG A 751 -6.21 -3.71 -4.27
N ASP A 752 -6.36 -4.60 -3.29
CA ASP A 752 -5.30 -5.13 -2.44
C ASP A 752 -4.50 -6.26 -3.10
N GLY A 753 -4.77 -6.58 -4.38
CA GLY A 753 -3.92 -7.44 -5.21
C GLY A 753 -4.23 -8.94 -5.13
N PHE A 754 -5.37 -9.34 -4.56
CA PHE A 754 -5.81 -10.72 -4.62
C PHE A 754 -6.26 -11.05 -6.05
N VAL A 755 -5.91 -12.26 -6.50
CA VAL A 755 -6.44 -12.83 -7.75
C VAL A 755 -7.39 -13.95 -7.37
N LEU A 756 -8.63 -13.83 -7.83
CA LEU A 756 -9.78 -14.62 -7.44
C LEU A 756 -10.37 -15.31 -8.68
N MET A 757 -10.71 -16.59 -8.54
CA MET A 757 -11.34 -17.38 -9.60
C MET A 757 -12.58 -18.07 -9.05
N PRO A 758 -13.79 -17.84 -9.61
CA PRO A 758 -14.99 -18.53 -9.15
C PRO A 758 -14.93 -20.03 -9.47
N ASP A 759 -15.38 -20.86 -8.53
CA ASP A 759 -15.54 -22.30 -8.70
C ASP A 759 -16.94 -22.58 -9.27
N PHE A 760 -17.09 -22.42 -10.58
CA PHE A 760 -18.37 -22.58 -11.26
C PHE A 760 -18.81 -24.05 -11.36
N PRO A 761 -20.02 -24.41 -10.92
CA PRO A 761 -20.64 -25.69 -11.28
C PRO A 761 -20.85 -25.83 -12.80
N GLU A 762 -20.68 -27.02 -13.36
CA GLU A 762 -20.94 -27.23 -14.80
C GLU A 762 -22.42 -27.08 -15.16
N THR A 763 -23.31 -27.44 -14.25
CA THR A 763 -24.77 -27.39 -14.41
C THR A 763 -25.47 -26.91 -13.14
N LEU A 764 -26.62 -26.26 -13.30
CA LEU A 764 -27.46 -25.73 -12.22
C LEU A 764 -28.95 -25.97 -12.51
N GLU A 765 -29.73 -26.20 -11.47
CA GLU A 765 -31.20 -26.23 -11.58
C GLU A 765 -31.75 -24.83 -11.95
N ASN A 766 -32.68 -24.79 -12.89
CA ASN A 766 -33.26 -23.54 -13.38
C ASN A 766 -33.94 -22.71 -12.27
N GLY A 767 -33.57 -21.44 -12.16
CA GLY A 767 -34.23 -20.46 -11.27
C GLY A 767 -33.79 -20.53 -9.81
N ARG A 768 -32.79 -21.37 -9.50
CA ARG A 768 -32.18 -21.46 -8.18
C ARG A 768 -31.05 -20.44 -8.03
N THR A 769 -31.04 -19.74 -6.90
CA THR A 769 -29.91 -18.89 -6.49
C THR A 769 -28.85 -19.76 -5.84
N VAL A 770 -27.59 -19.65 -6.27
CA VAL A 770 -26.47 -20.46 -5.76
C VAL A 770 -25.33 -19.54 -5.32
N GLU A 771 -24.89 -19.69 -4.07
CA GLU A 771 -23.68 -19.04 -3.57
C GLU A 771 -22.45 -19.79 -4.09
N LEU A 772 -21.47 -19.07 -4.62
CA LEU A 772 -20.25 -19.66 -5.16
C LEU A 772 -19.12 -19.62 -4.13
N GLU A 773 -18.33 -20.69 -4.11
CA GLU A 773 -16.99 -20.63 -3.56
C GLU A 773 -16.04 -19.96 -4.56
N ILE A 774 -15.14 -19.13 -4.05
CA ILE A 774 -14.11 -18.46 -4.84
C ILE A 774 -12.74 -18.95 -4.39
N ILE A 775 -11.94 -19.35 -5.37
CA ILE A 775 -10.58 -19.82 -5.19
C ILE A 775 -9.63 -18.61 -5.24
N VAL A 776 -8.85 -18.41 -4.19
CA VAL A 776 -7.77 -17.43 -4.19
C VAL A 776 -6.57 -18.07 -4.89
N VAL A 777 -6.23 -17.56 -6.07
CA VAL A 777 -5.13 -18.07 -6.90
C VAL A 777 -3.82 -17.34 -6.59
N LYS A 778 -3.92 -16.08 -6.15
CA LYS A 778 -2.80 -15.27 -5.66
C LYS A 778 -3.29 -14.43 -4.49
N GLN A 779 -2.54 -14.44 -3.38
CA GLN A 779 -2.82 -13.54 -2.27
C GLN A 779 -2.40 -12.11 -2.59
N GLY A 780 -3.24 -11.18 -2.16
CA GLY A 780 -2.93 -9.77 -2.11
C GLY A 780 -2.25 -9.37 -0.79
N GLN A 781 -1.92 -8.08 -0.70
CA GLN A 781 -1.42 -7.45 0.52
C GLN A 781 -2.54 -6.66 1.19
N ALA A 782 -3.19 -7.29 2.16
CA ALA A 782 -4.19 -6.61 3.00
C ALA A 782 -3.55 -5.46 3.79
N GLU A 783 -4.30 -4.37 3.96
CA GLU A 783 -3.89 -3.24 4.80
C GLU A 783 -3.81 -3.68 6.26
N LYS A 784 -2.61 -3.62 6.86
CA LYS A 784 -2.37 -4.07 8.24
C LYS A 784 -2.52 -2.90 9.22
N PRO A 785 -3.29 -3.06 10.31
CA PRO A 785 -3.41 -2.01 11.32
C PRO A 785 -2.09 -1.81 12.08
N ILE A 786 -1.80 -0.59 12.47
CA ILE A 786 -0.67 -0.26 13.34
C ILE A 786 -1.09 -0.50 14.79
N ILE A 787 -0.35 -1.32 15.51
CA ILE A 787 -0.53 -1.56 16.95
C ILE A 787 -0.03 -0.33 17.70
N LEU A 788 -0.89 0.27 18.54
CA LEU A 788 -0.56 1.46 19.32
C LEU A 788 -0.53 1.15 20.81
N TYR A 789 0.58 1.55 21.44
CA TYR A 789 0.78 1.45 22.89
C TYR A 789 0.83 2.82 23.58
N THR A 790 0.87 3.91 22.80
CA THR A 790 0.92 5.28 23.32
C THR A 790 -0.44 5.76 23.87
N PRO A 791 -0.45 6.57 24.95
CA PRO A 791 -1.67 7.19 25.47
C PRO A 791 -2.22 8.29 24.57
N THR A 792 -1.43 8.86 23.66
CA THR A 792 -1.90 9.87 22.72
C THR A 792 -1.26 9.66 21.35
N TYR A 793 -2.09 9.76 20.31
CA TYR A 793 -1.66 9.59 18.93
C TYR A 793 -2.30 10.63 18.02
N SER A 794 -1.47 11.33 17.24
CA SER A 794 -1.92 12.36 16.29
C SER A 794 -1.66 11.91 14.85
N THR A 795 -2.70 11.83 14.03
CA THR A 795 -2.58 11.43 12.61
C THR A 795 -2.20 12.63 11.75
N ARG A 796 -1.16 12.54 10.90
CA ARG A 796 -0.74 13.63 9.99
C ARG A 796 -0.98 13.35 8.49
N HIS A 797 -1.45 12.16 8.12
CA HIS A 797 -1.67 11.77 6.72
C HIS A 797 -3.14 11.88 6.30
N GLN A 798 -3.41 12.10 5.01
CA GLN A 798 -4.77 12.26 4.44
C GLN A 798 -5.42 10.97 3.92
N GLN A 799 -4.76 9.82 4.04
CA GLN A 799 -5.27 8.52 3.56
C GLN A 799 -6.01 7.74 4.65
N ASP A 800 -6.77 6.71 4.24
CA ASP A 800 -7.31 5.67 5.13
C ASP A 800 -6.22 5.11 6.04
N ALA A 801 -6.61 4.66 7.24
CA ALA A 801 -5.70 3.97 8.15
C ALA A 801 -6.42 2.99 9.07
N GLY A 802 -5.71 1.94 9.46
CA GLY A 802 -6.07 1.02 10.53
C GLY A 802 -5.17 1.17 11.77
N TYR A 803 -5.77 1.17 12.96
CA TYR A 803 -5.05 1.13 14.23
C TYR A 803 -5.60 0.01 15.11
N TYR A 804 -4.71 -0.73 15.77
CA TYR A 804 -5.08 -1.74 16.76
C TYR A 804 -4.75 -1.24 18.16
N LEU A 805 -5.73 -1.29 19.05
CA LEU A 805 -5.58 -0.95 20.46
C LEU A 805 -5.64 -2.23 21.30
N PRO A 806 -4.52 -2.65 21.90
CA PRO A 806 -4.49 -3.80 22.80
C PRO A 806 -5.27 -3.52 24.08
N ARG A 807 -5.69 -4.60 24.75
CA ARG A 807 -6.32 -4.53 26.07
C ARG A 807 -5.32 -3.94 27.07
N SER A 808 -5.66 -2.79 27.63
CA SER A 808 -4.83 -2.09 28.62
C SER A 808 -5.69 -1.16 29.47
N PRO A 809 -5.39 -0.99 30.77
CA PRO A 809 -6.05 0.01 31.63
C PRO A 809 -5.64 1.45 31.28
N GLN A 810 -4.66 1.65 30.39
CA GLN A 810 -4.20 2.99 30.00
C GLN A 810 -5.20 3.66 29.05
N ASP A 811 -5.64 4.86 29.39
CA ASP A 811 -6.47 5.70 28.53
C ASP A 811 -5.73 6.07 27.23
N THR A 812 -6.47 6.13 26.13
CA THR A 812 -5.92 6.48 24.80
C THR A 812 -6.73 7.61 24.17
N ALA A 813 -6.03 8.65 23.71
CA ALA A 813 -6.62 9.77 23.00
C ALA A 813 -6.08 9.84 21.55
N PHE A 814 -6.99 9.89 20.58
CA PHE A 814 -6.65 10.22 19.20
C PHE A 814 -6.88 11.69 18.93
N GLU A 815 -5.91 12.31 18.27
CA GLU A 815 -6.01 13.65 17.73
C GLU A 815 -5.92 13.64 16.21
N PHE A 816 -6.85 14.34 15.59
CA PHE A 816 -7.22 14.12 14.22
C PHE A 816 -7.19 15.45 13.46
N VAL A 817 -6.50 15.48 12.31
CA VAL A 817 -6.56 16.60 11.36
C VAL A 817 -7.83 16.45 10.51
N GLU A 818 -8.44 17.53 10.01
CA GLU A 818 -9.64 17.42 9.15
C GLU A 818 -9.40 16.50 7.92
N ARG A 819 -10.18 15.42 7.81
CA ARG A 819 -10.08 14.37 6.77
C ARG A 819 -11.47 13.78 6.45
N ARG A 820 -12.28 14.51 5.68
CA ARG A 820 -13.69 14.17 5.47
C ARG A 820 -13.94 12.89 4.67
N ASP A 821 -13.01 12.53 3.77
CA ASP A 821 -13.18 11.40 2.86
C ASP A 821 -12.48 10.12 3.33
N ALA A 822 -11.41 10.26 4.13
CA ALA A 822 -10.64 9.12 4.64
C ALA A 822 -11.36 8.42 5.78
N VAL A 823 -11.28 7.09 5.81
CA VAL A 823 -11.82 6.26 6.88
C VAL A 823 -10.70 5.77 7.80
N THR A 824 -10.85 6.05 9.09
CA THR A 824 -9.99 5.49 10.15
C THR A 824 -10.70 4.30 10.79
N ARG A 825 -10.05 3.13 10.78
CA ARG A 825 -10.53 1.90 11.41
C ARG A 825 -9.76 1.69 12.71
N ILE A 826 -10.45 1.61 13.85
CA ILE A 826 -9.83 1.35 15.14
C ILE A 826 -10.31 -0.02 15.63
N TYR A 827 -9.41 -0.99 15.61
CA TYR A 827 -9.59 -2.33 16.12
C TYR A 827 -9.34 -2.33 17.63
N LEU A 828 -10.34 -2.74 18.41
CA LEU A 828 -10.31 -2.78 19.87
C LEU A 828 -10.23 -4.24 20.33
N ASP A 829 -9.24 -4.61 21.14
CA ASP A 829 -9.16 -5.95 21.77
C ASP A 829 -10.14 -6.11 22.95
N TYR A 830 -11.39 -5.75 22.68
CA TYR A 830 -12.53 -5.78 23.57
C TYR A 830 -13.73 -6.31 22.81
N ALA A 831 -14.61 -7.04 23.49
CA ALA A 831 -15.89 -7.43 22.95
C ALA A 831 -16.85 -6.23 22.94
N SER A 832 -17.84 -6.24 22.05
CA SER A 832 -18.74 -5.10 21.87
C SER A 832 -19.68 -4.86 23.07
N ASP A 833 -19.94 -5.88 23.87
CA ASP A 833 -20.72 -5.81 25.13
C ASP A 833 -19.93 -5.18 26.29
N GLU A 834 -18.61 -5.05 26.16
CA GLU A 834 -17.77 -4.33 27.13
C GLU A 834 -17.86 -2.80 26.98
N LEU A 835 -18.56 -2.28 25.96
CA LEU A 835 -18.85 -0.86 25.84
C LEU A 835 -19.86 -0.43 26.92
N LYS A 836 -19.38 0.25 27.97
CA LYS A 836 -20.19 0.63 29.14
C LYS A 836 -20.75 2.05 29.06
N GLN A 837 -20.09 2.94 28.33
CA GLN A 837 -20.47 4.35 28.25
C GLN A 837 -19.99 5.00 26.96
N ALA A 838 -20.78 5.93 26.42
CA ALA A 838 -20.43 6.77 25.30
C ALA A 838 -20.93 8.21 25.55
N ASP A 839 -20.02 9.19 25.55
CA ASP A 839 -20.33 10.59 25.84
C ASP A 839 -19.81 11.52 24.73
N ALA A 840 -20.56 12.58 24.47
CA ALA A 840 -20.17 13.69 23.61
C ALA A 840 -19.87 14.92 24.48
N HIS A 841 -18.62 15.39 24.44
CA HIS A 841 -18.15 16.55 25.18
C HIS A 841 -18.08 17.75 24.25
N PHE A 842 -18.94 18.73 24.48
CA PHE A 842 -19.07 19.90 23.64
C PHE A 842 -18.32 21.10 24.22
N THR A 843 -17.78 21.90 23.31
CA THR A 843 -17.23 23.22 23.60
C THR A 843 -17.86 24.22 22.65
N ALA A 844 -18.32 25.37 23.14
CA ALA A 844 -18.88 26.42 22.28
C ALA A 844 -18.56 27.83 22.77
N ARG A 845 -18.47 28.76 21.83
CA ARG A 845 -18.30 30.19 22.12
C ARG A 845 -18.84 31.05 20.99
N LYS A 846 -18.95 32.35 21.24
CA LYS A 846 -19.21 33.34 20.19
C LYS A 846 -17.90 33.71 19.50
N SER A 847 -17.91 33.79 18.18
CA SER A 847 -16.81 34.25 17.34
C SER A 847 -16.64 35.76 17.47
N ASP A 848 -15.39 36.20 17.67
CA ASP A 848 -15.01 37.61 17.70
C ASP A 848 -15.09 38.25 16.30
N LYS A 849 -14.55 37.55 15.28
CA LYS A 849 -14.49 38.05 13.90
C LYS A 849 -15.86 38.14 13.24
N ASP A 850 -16.61 37.05 13.31
CA ASP A 850 -17.82 36.86 12.47
C ASP A 850 -19.12 37.00 13.28
N HIS A 851 -19.01 37.23 14.59
CA HIS A 851 -20.14 37.39 15.51
C HIS A 851 -21.14 36.22 15.52
N ASP A 852 -20.77 35.05 15.02
CA ASP A 852 -21.55 33.80 14.99
C ASP A 852 -21.17 32.83 16.12
N LEU A 853 -21.98 31.82 16.40
CA LEU A 853 -21.64 30.74 17.32
C LEU A 853 -20.71 29.73 16.63
N MET A 854 -19.71 29.26 17.38
CA MET A 854 -18.84 28.15 16.99
C MET A 854 -18.93 27.07 18.05
N ALA A 855 -19.01 25.81 17.62
CA ALA A 855 -19.01 24.66 18.52
C ALA A 855 -18.11 23.53 18.00
N GLY A 856 -17.43 22.86 18.92
CA GLY A 856 -16.63 21.67 18.70
C GLY A 856 -17.06 20.53 19.63
N CYS A 857 -16.73 19.30 19.27
CA CYS A 857 -17.05 18.12 20.06
C CYS A 857 -15.93 17.08 20.07
N ASP A 858 -15.66 16.54 21.26
CA ASP A 858 -14.87 15.32 21.48
C ASP A 858 -15.82 14.16 21.78
N LEU A 859 -15.54 12.97 21.24
CA LEU A 859 -16.25 11.74 21.59
C LEU A 859 -15.43 10.91 22.57
N GLN A 860 -16.08 10.37 23.60
CA GLN A 860 -15.44 9.51 24.59
C GLN A 860 -16.20 8.20 24.73
N TYR A 861 -15.49 7.09 24.66
CA TYR A 861 -16.01 5.74 24.84
C TYR A 861 -15.30 5.06 26.02
N LEU A 862 -16.06 4.46 26.93
CA LEU A 862 -15.54 3.60 28.00
C LEU A 862 -15.79 2.14 27.64
N VAL A 863 -14.72 1.41 27.34
CA VAL A 863 -14.76 0.00 26.94
C VAL A 863 -13.96 -0.82 27.95
N GLY A 864 -14.60 -1.73 28.67
CA GLY A 864 -13.99 -2.44 29.79
C GLY A 864 -13.61 -1.47 30.91
N GLU A 865 -12.32 -1.23 31.10
CA GLU A 865 -11.74 -0.20 31.99
C GLU A 865 -11.05 0.94 31.22
N LYS A 866 -10.95 0.83 29.88
CA LYS A 866 -10.21 1.75 29.02
C LYS A 866 -11.09 2.90 28.55
N LYS A 867 -10.59 4.13 28.67
CA LYS A 867 -11.20 5.30 28.03
C LYS A 867 -10.53 5.56 26.69
N LEU A 868 -11.33 5.54 25.62
CA LEU A 868 -10.95 5.99 24.29
C LEU A 868 -11.54 7.37 24.03
N THR A 869 -10.69 8.37 23.79
CA THR A 869 -11.11 9.73 23.45
C THR A 869 -10.76 10.05 22.00
N LEU A 870 -11.74 10.45 21.21
CA LEU A 870 -11.58 10.99 19.86
C LEU A 870 -11.69 12.52 19.94
N ARG A 871 -10.54 13.20 20.00
CA ARG A 871 -10.48 14.65 20.13
C ARG A 871 -10.77 15.33 18.79
N HIS A 872 -11.43 16.47 18.85
CA HIS A 872 -11.83 17.27 17.69
C HIS A 872 -12.62 16.44 16.67
N PHE A 873 -13.56 15.61 17.14
CA PHE A 873 -14.34 14.73 16.28
C PHE A 873 -15.22 15.51 15.30
N ALA A 874 -15.85 16.60 15.77
CA ALA A 874 -16.70 17.44 14.94
C ALA A 874 -16.54 18.92 15.31
N PHE A 875 -16.75 19.80 14.31
CA PHE A 875 -16.75 21.24 14.48
C PHE A 875 -17.72 21.87 13.48
N ALA A 876 -18.47 22.88 13.90
CA ALA A 876 -19.27 23.69 13.00
C ALA A 876 -19.44 25.13 13.54
N ARG A 877 -19.88 26.00 12.63
CA ARG A 877 -20.17 27.41 12.91
C ARG A 877 -21.55 27.80 12.38
N GLY A 878 -22.16 28.83 12.96
CA GLY A 878 -23.55 29.23 12.67
C GLY A 878 -23.77 29.72 11.23
N GLY A 879 -22.80 30.42 10.63
CA GLY A 879 -22.87 30.86 9.24
C GLY A 879 -24.16 31.61 8.90
N THR A 880 -24.99 31.03 8.02
CA THR A 880 -26.28 31.61 7.56
C THR A 880 -27.35 31.74 8.64
N ASP A 881 -27.20 31.02 9.76
CA ASP A 881 -28.08 31.13 10.93
C ASP A 881 -27.19 31.24 12.18
N PRO A 882 -26.60 32.43 12.40
CA PRO A 882 -25.38 32.59 13.20
C PRO A 882 -25.56 32.20 14.67
N MET A 883 -26.78 32.27 15.22
CA MET A 883 -27.08 32.06 16.64
C MET A 883 -27.82 30.75 16.94
N ASN A 884 -28.03 29.89 15.94
CA ASN A 884 -28.83 28.67 16.10
C ASN A 884 -27.97 27.47 16.49
N MET A 885 -27.79 27.25 17.80
CA MET A 885 -26.97 26.14 18.32
C MET A 885 -27.49 24.77 17.86
N THR A 886 -28.80 24.52 17.86
CA THR A 886 -29.37 23.24 17.41
C THR A 886 -29.01 22.94 15.95
N LYS A 887 -29.05 23.94 15.06
CA LYS A 887 -28.62 23.78 13.67
C LYS A 887 -27.11 23.51 13.56
N ILE A 888 -26.30 24.14 14.40
CA ILE A 888 -24.84 23.89 14.48
C ILE A 888 -24.59 22.44 14.91
N LEU A 889 -25.23 21.96 15.98
CA LEU A 889 -25.09 20.58 16.46
C LEU A 889 -25.51 19.55 15.41
N ARG A 890 -26.64 19.77 14.72
CA ARG A 890 -27.06 18.93 13.58
C ARG A 890 -26.07 18.95 12.43
N THR A 891 -25.44 20.09 12.17
CA THR A 891 -24.40 20.21 11.15
C THR A 891 -23.16 19.40 11.54
N MET A 892 -22.76 19.45 12.82
CA MET A 892 -21.66 18.64 13.36
C MET A 892 -21.95 17.15 13.24
N ALA A 893 -23.18 16.73 13.55
CA ALA A 893 -23.60 15.33 13.43
C ALA A 893 -23.62 14.84 11.98
N ALA A 894 -24.04 15.69 11.03
CA ALA A 894 -24.07 15.35 9.61
C ALA A 894 -22.70 15.42 8.92
N LYS A 895 -21.77 16.23 9.44
CA LYS A 895 -20.46 16.50 8.84
C LYS A 895 -19.36 16.45 9.90
N PRO A 896 -19.03 15.25 10.42
CA PRO A 896 -17.88 15.11 11.30
C PRO A 896 -16.59 15.45 10.55
N LEU A 897 -15.54 15.83 11.29
CA LEU A 897 -14.25 16.17 10.70
C LEU A 897 -13.53 14.94 10.13
N GLN A 898 -13.91 13.75 10.59
CA GLN A 898 -13.40 12.45 10.14
C GLN A 898 -14.45 11.35 10.19
N ARG A 899 -14.23 10.31 9.36
CA ARG A 899 -15.00 9.06 9.41
C ARG A 899 -14.22 8.02 10.20
N ILE A 900 -14.78 7.57 11.33
CA ILE A 900 -14.12 6.61 12.24
C ILE A 900 -15.03 5.41 12.46
N VAL A 901 -14.49 4.21 12.26
CA VAL A 901 -15.16 2.93 12.51
C VAL A 901 -14.46 2.25 13.67
N LEU A 902 -15.22 1.91 14.72
CA LEU A 902 -14.73 1.09 15.83
C LEU A 902 -15.10 -0.36 15.57
N ILE A 903 -14.10 -1.25 15.57
CA ILE A 903 -14.23 -2.69 15.28
C ILE A 903 -13.79 -3.46 16.53
N PHE A 904 -14.66 -4.30 17.07
CA PHE A 904 -14.45 -5.07 18.29
C PHE A 904 -13.96 -6.49 17.97
N ASN A 905 -13.36 -7.17 18.94
CA ASN A 905 -12.73 -8.48 18.75
C ASN A 905 -13.73 -9.63 18.53
N ASP A 906 -15.02 -9.39 18.78
CA ASP A 906 -16.14 -10.29 18.45
C ASP A 906 -16.62 -10.14 16.99
N GLY A 907 -15.99 -9.26 16.22
CA GLY A 907 -16.29 -8.99 14.81
C GLY A 907 -17.46 -8.03 14.59
N VAL A 908 -17.94 -7.36 15.65
CA VAL A 908 -18.97 -6.31 15.58
C VAL A 908 -18.30 -4.95 15.37
N ALA A 909 -18.95 -4.05 14.62
CA ALA A 909 -18.46 -2.70 14.43
C ALA A 909 -19.57 -1.65 14.49
N PHE A 910 -19.22 -0.41 14.81
CA PHE A 910 -20.09 0.75 14.64
C PHE A 910 -19.30 1.98 14.17
N ASN A 911 -19.98 2.93 13.54
CA ASN A 911 -19.41 4.22 13.18
C ASN A 911 -19.44 5.16 14.40
N ALA A 912 -18.29 5.72 14.78
CA ALA A 912 -18.29 6.82 15.72
C ALA A 912 -19.09 7.98 15.13
N LYS A 913 -20.12 8.44 15.85
CA LYS A 913 -21.04 9.47 15.40
C LYS A 913 -21.75 10.12 16.58
N LEU A 914 -22.18 11.35 16.34
CA LEU A 914 -23.16 12.04 17.17
C LEU A 914 -24.56 11.45 16.93
N THR A 915 -25.31 11.19 17.99
CA THR A 915 -26.65 10.59 17.93
C THR A 915 -27.73 11.64 18.18
N ALA A 916 -29.01 11.30 18.00
CA ALA A 916 -30.11 12.26 18.10
C ALA A 916 -30.20 12.99 19.46
N GLU A 917 -29.74 12.36 20.54
CA GLU A 917 -29.66 12.94 21.88
C GLU A 917 -28.71 14.15 21.93
N THR A 918 -27.75 14.22 21.01
CA THR A 918 -26.73 15.27 20.95
C THR A 918 -27.18 16.53 20.20
N ASP A 919 -28.37 16.51 19.60
CA ASP A 919 -28.96 17.68 18.92
C ASP A 919 -29.53 18.74 19.89
N VAL A 920 -29.47 18.47 21.20
CA VAL A 920 -30.07 19.33 22.23
C VAL A 920 -29.02 20.28 22.81
N ALA A 921 -29.22 21.57 22.60
CA ALA A 921 -28.41 22.63 23.19
C ALA A 921 -28.68 22.74 24.71
N PRO A 922 -27.70 23.20 25.51
CA PRO A 922 -27.92 23.46 26.94
C PRO A 922 -29.05 24.48 27.14
N ALA A 923 -29.82 24.34 28.22
CA ALA A 923 -30.98 25.20 28.51
C ALA A 923 -30.62 26.69 28.63
N ASP A 924 -29.39 26.99 29.04
CA ASP A 924 -28.83 28.32 29.03
C ASP A 924 -28.18 28.63 27.67
N ASN A 925 -28.74 29.59 26.94
CA ASN A 925 -28.27 30.04 25.62
C ASN A 925 -27.29 31.22 25.68
N HIS A 926 -26.70 31.53 26.85
CA HIS A 926 -25.65 32.53 26.94
C HIS A 926 -24.29 31.97 26.50
N TYR A 927 -23.67 32.62 25.51
CA TYR A 927 -22.35 32.28 24.96
C TYR A 927 -21.47 33.53 24.89
N GLU A 928 -20.26 33.45 25.44
CA GLU A 928 -19.31 34.57 25.50
C GLU A 928 -18.28 34.52 24.36
N MET A 929 -17.64 35.65 24.06
CA MET A 929 -16.62 35.74 22.99
C MET A 929 -15.25 35.19 23.44
N HIS A 930 -14.90 35.38 24.71
CA HIS A 930 -13.57 35.04 25.25
C HIS A 930 -13.58 33.84 26.23
N ALA A 931 -14.72 33.18 26.40
CA ALA A 931 -14.84 32.00 27.26
C ALA A 931 -15.50 30.84 26.51
N LEU A 932 -14.97 29.63 26.69
CA LEU A 932 -15.56 28.39 26.18
C LEU A 932 -16.61 27.89 27.16
N LYS A 933 -17.83 27.67 26.66
CA LYS A 933 -18.88 26.94 27.35
C LYS A 933 -18.70 25.46 27.13
N HIS A 934 -18.74 24.68 28.20
CA HIS A 934 -18.60 23.22 28.17
C HIS A 934 -19.87 22.53 28.64
N TRP A 935 -20.28 21.47 27.96
CA TRP A 935 -21.29 20.55 28.47
C TRP A 935 -21.05 19.14 27.92
N THR A 936 -21.63 18.14 28.56
CA THR A 936 -21.51 16.74 28.17
C THR A 936 -22.89 16.13 27.99
N THR A 937 -23.08 15.42 26.88
CA THR A 937 -24.30 14.67 26.60
C THR A 937 -23.96 13.19 26.54
N ARG A 938 -24.62 12.39 27.36
CA ARG A 938 -24.49 10.92 27.31
C ARG A 938 -25.34 10.36 26.16
N MET A 939 -24.74 9.48 25.36
CA MET A 939 -25.42 8.78 24.27
C MET A 939 -25.99 7.45 24.74
N ASN A 940 -27.08 7.01 24.13
CA ASN A 940 -27.75 5.75 24.48
C ASN A 940 -26.98 4.54 23.92
N LEU A 941 -26.93 3.46 24.70
CA LEU A 941 -26.38 2.15 24.31
C LEU A 941 -27.51 1.13 24.11
N PRO A 942 -27.34 0.13 23.22
CA PRO A 942 -26.18 -0.10 22.36
C PRO A 942 -26.09 0.91 21.20
N MET A 943 -24.87 1.19 20.73
CA MET A 943 -24.67 2.02 19.55
C MET A 943 -25.25 1.35 18.29
N PRO A 944 -25.71 2.11 17.28
CA PRO A 944 -26.19 1.52 16.03
C PRO A 944 -25.08 0.73 15.32
N LEU A 945 -25.25 -0.59 15.32
CA LEU A 945 -24.27 -1.53 14.77
C LEU A 945 -24.26 -1.51 13.25
N ARG A 946 -23.08 -1.77 12.67
CA ARG A 946 -22.92 -2.04 11.25
C ARG A 946 -23.40 -3.46 10.92
N THR A 947 -23.89 -3.62 9.70
CA THR A 947 -24.32 -4.92 9.16
C THR A 947 -23.12 -5.78 8.72
N GLY A 948 -23.22 -7.09 8.96
CA GLY A 948 -22.18 -8.07 8.67
C GLY A 948 -21.13 -8.22 9.77
N ARG A 949 -20.26 -9.23 9.64
CA ARG A 949 -19.07 -9.38 10.51
C ARG A 949 -17.87 -8.67 9.89
N PHE A 950 -17.04 -8.12 10.76
CA PHE A 950 -15.79 -7.45 10.41
C PHE A 950 -14.63 -8.37 10.80
N THR A 951 -13.65 -8.48 9.91
CA THR A 951 -12.42 -9.23 10.18
C THR A 951 -11.65 -8.54 11.28
N PHE A 952 -11.20 -9.30 12.27
CA PHE A 952 -10.41 -8.81 13.39
C PHE A 952 -9.16 -9.67 13.50
N ASP A 953 -8.12 -9.30 12.75
CA ASP A 953 -6.85 -10.01 12.74
C ASP A 953 -5.71 -9.08 13.12
N LEU A 954 -4.87 -9.55 14.04
CA LEU A 954 -3.65 -8.85 14.43
C LEU A 954 -2.53 -9.21 13.45
N PRO A 955 -1.86 -8.24 12.81
CA PRO A 955 -0.76 -8.55 11.92
C PRO A 955 0.40 -9.19 12.70
N GLU A 956 1.02 -10.23 12.14
CA GLU A 956 2.15 -10.96 12.76
C GLU A 956 3.44 -10.82 11.93
N ASN A 957 4.57 -10.64 12.63
CA ASN A 957 5.91 -10.75 12.05
C ASN A 957 6.30 -12.21 11.85
N GLU A 958 7.30 -12.47 10.97
CA GLU A 958 7.91 -13.80 10.92
C GLU A 958 8.39 -14.19 12.32
N ALA A 959 8.21 -15.45 12.73
CA ALA A 959 8.61 -15.90 14.05
C ALA A 959 10.14 -15.98 14.22
N TYR A 960 10.63 -15.53 15.37
CA TYR A 960 12.01 -15.69 15.82
C TYR A 960 12.21 -17.14 16.31
N ARG A 961 13.00 -17.91 15.57
CA ARG A 961 13.29 -19.30 15.91
C ARG A 961 14.38 -19.39 16.97
N LEU A 962 14.06 -20.02 18.09
CA LEU A 962 14.98 -20.14 19.22
C LEU A 962 15.87 -21.40 19.17
N GLY A 963 15.56 -22.34 18.26
CA GLY A 963 16.39 -23.51 17.98
C GLY A 963 16.32 -24.60 19.04
N THR A 964 17.08 -25.68 18.88
CA THR A 964 17.06 -26.89 19.75
C THR A 964 17.81 -26.73 21.08
N ARG A 965 18.52 -25.62 21.28
CA ARG A 965 19.33 -25.35 22.48
C ARG A 965 18.63 -24.36 23.39
N ARG A 966 19.14 -24.19 24.61
CA ARG A 966 18.64 -23.16 25.54
C ARG A 966 19.00 -21.77 25.04
N ALA A 967 18.00 -20.92 24.91
CA ALA A 967 18.18 -19.56 24.40
C ALA A 967 17.41 -18.54 25.25
N CYS A 968 17.85 -17.29 25.14
CA CYS A 968 17.28 -16.13 25.80
C CYS A 968 16.79 -15.16 24.72
N ALA A 969 15.57 -14.63 24.86
CA ALA A 969 15.03 -13.56 24.02
C ALA A 969 14.86 -12.30 24.88
N LYS A 970 15.50 -11.20 24.48
CA LYS A 970 15.31 -9.88 25.09
C LYS A 970 14.43 -9.02 24.18
N LEU A 971 13.34 -8.51 24.73
CA LEU A 971 12.37 -7.70 24.00
C LEU A 971 12.64 -6.20 24.16
N ALA A 972 12.23 -5.40 23.17
CA ALA A 972 12.21 -3.94 23.22
C ALA A 972 10.80 -3.41 22.93
N SER A 973 10.35 -2.46 23.73
CA SER A 973 9.04 -1.81 23.59
C SER A 973 9.14 -0.62 22.64
N LEU A 974 8.14 -0.46 21.77
CA LEU A 974 8.02 0.65 20.82
C LEU A 974 6.63 1.28 20.97
N PRO A 975 6.49 2.62 20.91
CA PRO A 975 5.19 3.28 21.04
C PRO A 975 4.15 2.86 19.99
N ALA A 976 4.62 2.42 18.82
CA ALA A 976 3.82 1.87 17.74
C ALA A 976 4.57 0.72 17.06
N GLN A 977 3.85 -0.33 16.67
CA GLN A 977 4.38 -1.51 15.97
C GLN A 977 3.51 -1.83 14.76
N THR A 978 4.10 -2.30 13.67
CA THR A 978 3.37 -2.66 12.44
C THR A 978 2.81 -4.09 12.49
N ALA A 979 3.30 -4.92 13.42
CA ALA A 979 2.88 -6.29 13.65
C ALA A 979 3.37 -6.78 15.02
N MET A 980 2.70 -7.82 15.53
CA MET A 980 3.06 -8.56 16.74
C MET A 980 4.32 -9.39 16.51
N GLU A 981 5.21 -9.42 17.51
CA GLU A 981 6.37 -10.32 17.48
C GLU A 981 5.99 -11.76 17.81
N SER A 982 6.53 -12.71 17.07
CA SER A 982 6.29 -14.14 17.29
C SER A 982 7.59 -14.86 17.65
N LEU A 983 7.55 -15.74 18.64
CA LEU A 983 8.66 -16.60 19.06
C LEU A 983 8.30 -18.07 18.78
N GLU A 984 9.20 -18.78 18.09
CA GLU A 984 9.02 -20.19 17.71
C GLU A 984 10.02 -21.07 18.48
N GLY A 985 9.48 -21.94 19.33
CA GLY A 985 10.19 -22.96 20.08
C GLY A 985 10.40 -24.26 19.29
N HIS A 986 11.35 -25.06 19.74
CA HIS A 986 11.77 -26.34 19.16
C HIS A 986 12.07 -27.38 20.25
N GLY A 987 11.24 -27.44 21.30
CA GLY A 987 11.31 -28.48 22.33
C GLY A 987 12.42 -28.29 23.37
N SER A 988 12.95 -27.07 23.52
CA SER A 988 13.96 -26.70 24.52
C SER A 988 13.38 -25.73 25.56
N THR A 989 14.22 -25.25 26.47
CA THR A 989 13.88 -24.20 27.45
C THR A 989 14.32 -22.83 26.96
N TYR A 990 13.39 -21.86 26.96
CA TYR A 990 13.60 -20.50 26.50
C TYR A 990 13.28 -19.47 27.57
N LEU A 991 14.23 -18.58 27.87
CA LEU A 991 14.02 -17.44 28.76
C LEU A 991 13.61 -16.21 27.93
N VAL A 992 12.48 -15.59 28.24
CA VAL A 992 12.00 -14.39 27.54
C VAL A 992 11.92 -13.23 28.53
N HIS A 993 12.75 -12.20 28.34
CA HIS A 993 12.72 -10.99 29.16
C HIS A 993 11.62 -10.05 28.65
N LEU A 994 10.55 -9.93 29.41
CA LEU A 994 9.38 -9.12 29.06
C LEU A 994 9.64 -7.63 29.27
N VAL A 995 8.92 -6.81 28.50
CA VAL A 995 8.87 -5.35 28.62
C VAL A 995 7.41 -4.88 28.58
N ALA A 996 7.17 -3.71 29.17
CA ALA A 996 5.82 -3.14 29.21
C ALA A 996 5.33 -2.81 27.80
N ASP A 997 4.01 -2.81 27.65
CA ASP A 997 3.30 -2.37 26.46
C ASP A 997 3.75 -3.12 25.20
N MET A 998 3.64 -4.44 25.26
CA MET A 998 4.04 -5.32 24.17
C MET A 998 3.09 -6.50 24.05
N THR A 999 2.75 -6.84 22.81
CA THR A 999 1.99 -8.02 22.43
C THR A 999 2.92 -8.98 21.71
N ILE A 1000 2.98 -10.24 22.16
CA ILE A 1000 3.79 -11.30 21.53
C ILE A 1000 3.01 -12.59 21.37
N LYS A 1001 3.45 -13.45 20.44
CA LYS A 1001 2.91 -14.79 20.24
C LYS A 1001 3.97 -15.85 20.49
N LEU A 1002 3.61 -16.89 21.23
CA LEU A 1002 4.45 -18.08 21.41
C LEU A 1002 3.91 -19.22 20.55
N SER A 1003 4.81 -20.04 20.01
CA SER A 1003 4.44 -21.22 19.22
C SER A 1003 5.51 -22.31 19.31
N THR A 1004 5.07 -23.57 19.32
CA THR A 1004 5.97 -24.73 19.13
C THR A 1004 5.36 -25.63 18.05
N PRO A 1005 5.57 -25.33 16.76
CA PRO A 1005 4.88 -26.04 15.68
C PRO A 1005 5.11 -27.56 15.69
N GLY A 1006 6.28 -28.02 16.14
CA GLY A 1006 6.60 -29.44 16.23
C GLY A 1006 5.95 -30.17 17.40
N ALA A 1007 5.25 -29.47 18.31
CA ALA A 1007 4.49 -30.11 19.38
C ALA A 1007 3.13 -30.66 18.89
N LEU A 1008 2.62 -30.18 17.75
CA LEU A 1008 1.35 -30.61 17.19
C LEU A 1008 1.42 -32.07 16.70
N ALA A 1009 0.35 -32.84 16.91
CA ALA A 1009 0.27 -34.25 16.52
C ALA A 1009 0.37 -34.44 15.01
N ASN A 1010 -0.17 -33.49 14.24
CA ASN A 1010 -0.14 -33.45 12.78
C ASN A 1010 1.14 -32.81 12.20
N ALA A 1011 2.12 -32.45 13.05
CA ALA A 1011 3.35 -31.84 12.59
C ALA A 1011 4.12 -32.77 11.65
N ALA A 1012 4.58 -32.24 10.50
CA ALA A 1012 5.38 -32.98 9.53
C ALA A 1012 6.64 -33.63 10.13
N ILE A 1013 7.20 -32.99 11.17
CA ILE A 1013 8.23 -33.58 12.04
C ILE A 1013 7.78 -33.31 13.48
N ARG A 1014 7.23 -34.34 14.12
CA ARG A 1014 6.83 -34.29 15.52
C ARG A 1014 8.06 -34.30 16.43
N LEU A 1015 8.11 -33.35 17.37
CA LEU A 1015 9.18 -33.27 18.36
C LEU A 1015 8.97 -34.31 19.46
N PRO A 1016 10.05 -34.81 20.07
CA PRO A 1016 9.95 -35.74 21.19
C PRO A 1016 9.43 -35.08 22.48
N TYR A 1017 9.55 -33.75 22.59
CA TYR A 1017 9.17 -32.97 23.78
C TYR A 1017 8.60 -31.60 23.35
N SER A 1018 7.71 -31.03 24.17
CA SER A 1018 7.24 -29.65 24.04
C SER A 1018 8.28 -28.64 24.53
N SER A 1019 8.11 -27.38 24.16
CA SER A 1019 8.98 -26.30 24.64
C SER A 1019 8.62 -25.91 26.08
N THR A 1020 9.61 -25.41 26.80
CA THR A 1020 9.41 -24.74 28.09
C THR A 1020 9.70 -23.25 27.95
N TRP A 1021 8.71 -22.41 28.22
CA TRP A 1021 8.80 -20.96 28.17
C TRP A 1021 8.91 -20.38 29.58
N GLU A 1022 10.05 -19.77 29.89
CA GLU A 1022 10.29 -19.04 31.13
C GLU A 1022 10.18 -17.54 30.84
N LEU A 1023 9.10 -16.91 31.30
CA LEU A 1023 8.78 -15.51 31.07
C LEU A 1023 9.27 -14.67 32.25
N ASP A 1024 10.36 -13.94 32.04
CA ASP A 1024 10.92 -13.04 33.04
C ASP A 1024 10.16 -11.70 33.03
N ALA A 1025 9.36 -11.47 34.08
CA ALA A 1025 8.58 -10.26 34.30
C ALA A 1025 9.29 -9.25 35.22
N THR A 1026 10.56 -9.47 35.59
CA THR A 1026 11.26 -8.62 36.58
C THR A 1026 11.37 -7.16 36.16
N ALA A 1027 11.47 -6.87 34.85
CA ALA A 1027 11.49 -5.50 34.33
C ALA A 1027 10.13 -4.78 34.38
N LEU A 1028 9.03 -5.51 34.62
CA LEU A 1028 7.67 -4.97 34.70
C LEU A 1028 7.29 -4.49 36.11
N GLY A 1029 8.11 -4.82 37.12
CA GLY A 1029 7.78 -4.55 38.53
C GLY A 1029 6.72 -5.51 39.08
N ALA A 1030 5.93 -5.03 40.04
CA ALA A 1030 4.83 -5.79 40.62
C ALA A 1030 3.68 -5.91 39.60
N VAL A 1031 3.38 -7.13 39.17
CA VAL A 1031 2.40 -7.42 38.11
C VAL A 1031 1.33 -8.41 38.58
N ALA A 1032 0.10 -8.20 38.10
CA ALA A 1032 -0.92 -9.23 38.11
C ALA A 1032 -0.73 -10.17 36.91
N ILE A 1033 -0.94 -11.47 37.13
CA ILE A 1033 -0.86 -12.51 36.09
C ILE A 1033 -2.27 -13.08 35.93
N LYS A 1034 -2.84 -12.96 34.73
CA LYS A 1034 -4.19 -13.46 34.40
C LYS A 1034 -4.14 -14.27 33.11
N LEU A 1035 -4.76 -15.44 33.13
CA LEU A 1035 -4.98 -16.27 31.94
C LEU A 1035 -6.46 -16.14 31.56
N GLU A 1036 -6.74 -15.73 30.32
CA GLU A 1036 -8.10 -15.55 29.82
C GLU A 1036 -8.12 -15.76 28.30
N ASN A 1037 -9.04 -16.58 27.78
CA ASN A 1037 -9.20 -16.83 26.34
C ASN A 1037 -7.90 -17.21 25.62
N ASN A 1038 -7.09 -18.08 26.23
CA ASN A 1038 -5.77 -18.50 25.74
C ASN A 1038 -4.75 -17.35 25.54
N LYS A 1039 -4.98 -16.23 26.23
CA LYS A 1039 -4.03 -15.12 26.34
C LYS A 1039 -3.56 -15.00 27.78
N LEU A 1040 -2.25 -14.84 27.96
CA LEU A 1040 -1.64 -14.56 29.26
C LEU A 1040 -1.33 -13.07 29.37
N HIS A 1041 -1.98 -12.41 30.31
CA HIS A 1041 -1.79 -11.00 30.64
C HIS A 1041 -0.85 -10.87 31.84
N ILE A 1042 0.25 -10.15 31.65
CA ILE A 1042 1.29 -9.90 32.67
C ILE A 1042 1.55 -8.39 32.70
N GLY A 1043 0.93 -7.67 33.64
CA GLY A 1043 0.94 -6.21 33.62
C GLY A 1043 0.30 -5.66 32.34
N THR A 1044 1.02 -4.83 31.58
CA THR A 1044 0.57 -4.34 30.25
C THR A 1044 1.07 -5.19 29.07
N CYS A 1045 1.78 -6.29 29.34
CA CYS A 1045 2.20 -7.24 28.32
C CYS A 1045 1.10 -8.29 28.07
N THR A 1046 0.82 -8.57 26.80
CA THR A 1046 -0.14 -9.61 26.37
C THR A 1046 0.58 -10.68 25.56
N ILE A 1047 0.40 -11.94 25.95
CA ILE A 1047 1.05 -13.08 25.31
C ILE A 1047 -0.03 -13.99 24.74
N HIS A 1048 -0.04 -14.14 23.42
CA HIS A 1048 -0.86 -15.11 22.70
C HIS A 1048 -0.23 -16.50 22.82
N LEU A 1049 -0.97 -17.43 23.43
CA LEU A 1049 -0.50 -18.79 23.67
C LEU A 1049 -0.92 -19.72 22.52
N PRO A 1050 -0.21 -20.84 22.30
CA PRO A 1050 -0.62 -21.87 21.35
C PRO A 1050 -1.94 -22.51 21.78
N VAL A 1051 -2.76 -22.92 20.82
CA VAL A 1051 -3.93 -23.79 21.08
C VAL A 1051 -3.49 -25.24 20.83
N TYR A 1052 -3.85 -26.14 21.74
CA TYR A 1052 -3.48 -27.56 21.68
C TYR A 1052 -4.72 -28.45 21.61
N ASP A 1053 -4.69 -29.45 20.74
CA ASP A 1053 -5.64 -30.55 20.69
C ASP A 1053 -5.21 -31.71 21.61
N SER A 1054 -6.09 -32.71 21.80
CA SER A 1054 -5.88 -33.80 22.78
C SER A 1054 -4.63 -34.66 22.55
N GLU A 1055 -4.11 -34.72 21.33
CA GLU A 1055 -2.92 -35.52 20.99
C GLU A 1055 -1.62 -34.70 20.94
N ASP A 1056 -1.70 -33.38 21.15
CA ASP A 1056 -0.56 -32.48 21.06
C ASP A 1056 0.31 -32.50 22.32
N LEU A 1057 1.59 -32.14 22.16
CA LEU A 1057 2.49 -31.90 23.29
C LEU A 1057 2.27 -30.48 23.82
N ILE A 1058 1.75 -30.35 25.04
CA ILE A 1058 1.46 -29.04 25.63
C ILE A 1058 2.76 -28.38 26.10
N ASP A 1059 3.03 -27.15 25.65
CA ASP A 1059 4.14 -26.34 26.12
C ASP A 1059 4.02 -26.03 27.62
N GLN A 1060 5.15 -26.03 28.33
CA GLN A 1060 5.20 -25.62 29.73
C GLN A 1060 5.47 -24.11 29.82
N ILE A 1061 4.59 -23.36 30.47
CA ILE A 1061 4.72 -21.90 30.60
C ILE A 1061 4.91 -21.53 32.07
N ARG A 1062 5.92 -20.71 32.34
CA ARG A 1062 6.28 -20.22 33.67
C ARG A 1062 6.48 -18.72 33.65
N VAL A 1063 5.94 -18.01 34.63
CA VAL A 1063 6.16 -16.56 34.81
C VAL A 1063 6.98 -16.33 36.06
N ILE A 1064 8.09 -15.58 35.93
CA ILE A 1064 9.03 -15.28 37.01
C ILE A 1064 8.82 -13.82 37.42
N THR A 1065 8.42 -13.59 38.68
CA THR A 1065 8.22 -12.22 39.21
C THR A 1065 9.53 -11.59 39.67
N THR A 1066 9.50 -10.30 40.02
CA THR A 1066 10.63 -9.50 40.51
C THR A 1066 11.42 -10.12 41.67
N GLU A 1067 10.75 -10.91 42.51
CA GLU A 1067 11.29 -11.54 43.71
C GLU A 1067 11.77 -12.97 43.46
N GLY A 1068 11.69 -13.43 42.21
CA GLY A 1068 12.04 -14.79 41.80
C GLY A 1068 10.98 -15.83 42.10
N LEU A 1069 9.72 -15.44 42.38
CA LEU A 1069 8.61 -16.37 42.50
C LEU A 1069 8.16 -16.84 41.12
N VAL A 1070 8.04 -18.16 40.95
CA VAL A 1070 7.65 -18.80 39.69
C VAL A 1070 6.18 -19.20 39.77
N HIS A 1071 5.38 -18.64 38.86
CA HIS A 1071 4.01 -19.05 38.62
C HIS A 1071 3.95 -20.00 37.41
N THR A 1072 3.37 -21.17 37.59
CA THR A 1072 3.07 -22.09 36.48
C THR A 1072 1.74 -21.68 35.87
N VAL A 1073 1.71 -21.63 34.54
CA VAL A 1073 0.49 -21.40 33.74
C VAL A 1073 0.10 -22.75 33.15
N ASP A 1074 -0.94 -23.35 33.71
CA ASP A 1074 -1.44 -24.65 33.28
C ASP A 1074 -2.56 -24.46 32.25
N LEU A 1075 -2.22 -24.72 30.99
CA LEU A 1075 -3.13 -24.60 29.85
C LEU A 1075 -4.22 -25.67 29.85
N SER A 1076 -4.01 -26.82 30.50
CA SER A 1076 -4.98 -27.92 30.51
C SER A 1076 -6.14 -27.61 31.46
N PHE A 1077 -5.86 -26.89 32.54
CA PHE A 1077 -6.85 -26.55 33.58
C PHE A 1077 -7.22 -25.07 33.61
N ASP A 1078 -6.68 -24.26 32.69
CA ASP A 1078 -6.88 -22.81 32.57
C ASP A 1078 -6.62 -22.07 33.90
N ARG A 1079 -5.45 -22.34 34.51
CA ARG A 1079 -5.10 -21.85 35.86
C ARG A 1079 -3.66 -21.35 35.97
N VAL A 1080 -3.47 -20.37 36.86
CA VAL A 1080 -2.16 -19.84 37.24
C VAL A 1080 -1.96 -20.02 38.74
N TYR A 1081 -0.83 -20.60 39.16
CA TYR A 1081 -0.53 -20.83 40.57
C TYR A 1081 0.98 -20.77 40.87
N PRO A 1082 1.40 -20.37 42.08
CA PRO A 1082 2.80 -20.39 42.48
C PRO A 1082 3.29 -21.84 42.62
N ASP A 1083 4.43 -22.15 41.98
CA ASP A 1083 4.97 -23.52 41.90
C ASP A 1083 6.39 -23.64 42.47
N GLY A 1084 7.17 -22.56 42.46
CA GLY A 1084 8.55 -22.61 42.94
C GLY A 1084 9.24 -21.26 42.94
N LEU A 1085 10.57 -21.29 43.06
CA LEU A 1085 11.44 -20.13 43.02
C LEU A 1085 12.47 -20.28 41.90
N ASP A 1086 12.96 -19.17 41.36
CA ASP A 1086 14.03 -19.14 40.38
C ASP A 1086 15.29 -18.50 40.97
N GLY A 1087 16.35 -19.30 41.15
CA GLY A 1087 17.60 -18.87 41.78
C GLY A 1087 18.37 -17.80 41.01
N ARG A 1088 18.01 -17.50 39.74
CA ARG A 1088 18.61 -16.37 39.01
C ARG A 1088 18.14 -15.02 39.55
N PHE A 1089 16.94 -14.97 40.13
CA PHE A 1089 16.27 -13.74 40.57
C PHE A 1089 15.95 -13.74 42.07
N PHE A 1090 15.75 -14.93 42.66
CA PHE A 1090 15.39 -15.09 44.06
C PHE A 1090 16.52 -14.63 44.98
N LYS A 1091 16.16 -13.76 45.93
CA LYS A 1091 17.02 -13.36 47.04
C LYS A 1091 16.38 -13.85 48.33
N ALA A 1092 17.07 -14.75 49.02
CA ALA A 1092 16.58 -15.30 50.28
C ALA A 1092 16.31 -14.16 51.28
N PRO A 1093 15.11 -14.10 51.90
CA PRO A 1093 14.84 -13.18 53.00
C PRO A 1093 15.86 -13.36 54.12
N THR A 1094 16.23 -12.26 54.76
CA THR A 1094 17.17 -12.29 55.89
C THR A 1094 16.59 -13.17 57.01
N PRO A 1095 17.39 -14.04 57.67
CA PRO A 1095 16.96 -14.86 58.80
C PRO A 1095 16.81 -14.03 60.10
N SER A 1096 16.10 -12.90 60.03
CA SER A 1096 15.71 -12.05 61.17
C SER A 1096 14.24 -12.31 61.56
N LYS A 1097 13.79 -11.76 62.71
CA LYS A 1097 12.38 -11.79 63.13
C LYS A 1097 11.46 -10.87 62.28
N ASP A 1098 11.98 -10.24 61.23
CA ASP A 1098 11.20 -9.32 60.41
C ASP A 1098 10.10 -10.07 59.63
N PRO A 1099 8.91 -9.51 59.44
CA PRO A 1099 7.84 -10.14 58.66
C PRO A 1099 8.31 -10.45 57.22
N LEU A 1100 7.80 -11.54 56.64
CA LEU A 1100 8.09 -11.88 55.25
C LEU A 1100 7.61 -10.74 54.33
N PRO A 1101 8.35 -10.45 53.24
CA PRO A 1101 7.89 -9.52 52.21
C PRO A 1101 6.48 -9.89 51.70
N PRO A 1102 5.64 -8.91 51.32
CA PRO A 1102 4.26 -9.17 50.90
C PRO A 1102 4.06 -10.30 49.87
N PRO A 1103 4.92 -10.49 48.86
CA PRO A 1103 4.80 -11.58 47.88
C PRO A 1103 4.95 -12.98 48.49
N PHE A 1104 5.61 -13.10 49.65
CA PHE A 1104 5.89 -14.36 50.33
C PHE A 1104 5.00 -14.64 51.53
N THR A 1105 4.16 -13.69 51.95
CA THR A 1105 3.28 -13.85 53.12
C THR A 1105 2.34 -15.05 52.97
N ALA A 1106 1.78 -15.26 51.77
CA ALA A 1106 0.92 -16.42 51.47
C ALA A 1106 1.69 -17.76 51.40
N LEU A 1107 3.03 -17.70 51.40
CA LEU A 1107 3.94 -18.84 51.30
C LEU A 1107 4.67 -19.11 52.62
N ALA A 1108 4.30 -18.42 53.71
CA ALA A 1108 4.99 -18.48 54.99
C ALA A 1108 5.17 -19.91 55.53
N ASP A 1109 4.19 -20.78 55.29
CA ASP A 1109 4.17 -22.18 55.74
C ASP A 1109 4.65 -23.18 54.67
N LYS A 1110 5.27 -22.70 53.57
CA LYS A 1110 5.63 -23.52 52.41
C LYS A 1110 7.14 -23.75 52.29
N VAL A 1111 7.49 -24.92 51.77
CA VAL A 1111 8.82 -25.24 51.25
C VAL A 1111 8.68 -25.32 49.73
N LEU A 1112 9.42 -24.48 49.01
CA LEU A 1112 9.32 -24.38 47.55
C LEU A 1112 10.62 -24.82 46.88
N ASN A 1113 10.51 -25.56 45.79
CA ASN A 1113 11.67 -25.95 44.98
C ASN A 1113 12.28 -24.71 44.31
N VAL A 1114 13.61 -24.66 44.25
CA VAL A 1114 14.35 -23.57 43.62
C VAL A 1114 15.05 -24.10 42.37
N ARG A 1115 14.75 -23.48 41.23
CA ARG A 1115 15.29 -23.84 39.91
C ARG A 1115 16.48 -22.96 39.56
N ASN A 1116 17.27 -23.36 38.57
CA ASN A 1116 18.38 -22.59 38.03
C ASN A 1116 19.48 -22.23 39.06
N ILE A 1117 19.61 -23.06 40.09
CA ILE A 1117 20.64 -22.98 41.13
C ILE A 1117 20.99 -24.41 41.55
N VAL A 1118 22.28 -24.67 41.78
CA VAL A 1118 22.81 -25.98 42.15
C VAL A 1118 23.82 -25.82 43.27
N VAL A 1119 24.14 -26.91 43.98
CA VAL A 1119 25.21 -26.91 44.98
C VAL A 1119 26.56 -26.83 44.26
N ALA A 1120 27.50 -26.04 44.79
CA ALA A 1120 28.76 -25.72 44.14
C ALA A 1120 29.66 -26.94 43.86
N ASP A 1121 29.49 -28.02 44.62
CA ASP A 1121 30.20 -29.30 44.43
C ASP A 1121 29.46 -30.27 43.49
N ASN A 1122 28.40 -29.82 42.84
CA ASN A 1122 27.61 -30.57 41.85
C ASN A 1122 26.98 -31.87 42.38
N ARG A 1123 26.78 -31.99 43.71
CA ARG A 1123 26.07 -33.14 44.29
C ARG A 1123 24.61 -33.19 43.79
N PRO A 1124 24.07 -34.38 43.47
CA PRO A 1124 22.68 -34.52 43.00
C PRO A 1124 21.68 -34.28 44.14
N GLY A 1125 20.53 -33.69 43.82
CA GLY A 1125 19.41 -33.47 44.75
C GLY A 1125 18.50 -32.33 44.31
N ILE A 1126 17.28 -32.25 44.85
CA ILE A 1126 16.35 -31.14 44.58
C ILE A 1126 16.60 -30.06 45.62
N LEU A 1127 16.98 -28.87 45.16
CA LEU A 1127 17.16 -27.71 46.04
C LEU A 1127 15.80 -27.04 46.30
N SER A 1128 15.51 -26.75 47.56
CA SER A 1128 14.31 -26.05 47.99
C SER A 1128 14.64 -24.96 49.01
N TYR A 1129 13.77 -23.96 49.15
CA TYR A 1129 13.84 -22.96 50.20
C TYR A 1129 12.65 -23.12 51.14
N SER A 1130 12.94 -23.21 52.44
CA SER A 1130 11.93 -23.29 53.50
C SER A 1130 11.60 -21.87 53.98
N PHE A 1131 10.40 -21.36 53.70
CA PHE A 1131 9.95 -20.08 54.27
C PHE A 1131 9.72 -20.13 55.79
N PRO A 1132 9.23 -21.24 56.39
CA PRO A 1132 9.11 -21.35 57.85
C PRO A 1132 10.46 -21.20 58.57
N GLU A 1133 11.51 -21.81 58.00
CA GLU A 1133 12.85 -21.86 58.61
C GLU A 1133 13.82 -20.82 58.03
N ARG A 1134 13.43 -20.15 56.94
CA ARG A 1134 14.26 -19.23 56.14
C ARG A 1134 15.62 -19.81 55.74
N SER A 1135 15.62 -21.09 55.38
CA SER A 1135 16.84 -21.87 55.10
C SER A 1135 16.76 -22.58 53.74
N TRP A 1136 17.92 -22.79 53.12
CA TRP A 1136 18.03 -23.64 51.93
C TRP A 1136 18.14 -25.11 52.35
N ARG A 1137 17.46 -25.98 51.62
CA ARG A 1137 17.42 -27.43 51.86
C ARG A 1137 17.76 -28.19 50.58
N LEU A 1138 18.46 -29.32 50.72
CA LEU A 1138 18.70 -30.27 49.64
C LEU A 1138 18.04 -31.61 49.99
N ASP A 1139 17.10 -32.02 49.14
CA ASP A 1139 16.12 -33.07 49.38
C ASP A 1139 15.23 -32.80 50.60
N ALA A 1140 13.98 -33.25 50.55
CA ALA A 1140 12.90 -32.68 51.36
C ALA A 1140 13.09 -32.72 52.89
N GLU A 1141 14.02 -33.52 53.44
CA GLU A 1141 14.01 -33.84 54.87
C GLU A 1141 15.32 -33.72 55.69
N THR A 1142 16.54 -33.44 55.18
CA THR A 1142 17.71 -33.62 56.08
C THR A 1142 18.97 -32.76 55.96
N LEU A 1143 19.18 -31.88 54.97
CA LEU A 1143 20.43 -31.08 54.90
C LEU A 1143 20.18 -29.58 54.68
N CYS A 1144 20.51 -28.75 55.68
CA CYS A 1144 20.59 -27.29 55.52
C CYS A 1144 21.84 -26.92 54.72
N ILE A 1145 21.70 -26.06 53.71
CA ILE A 1145 22.79 -25.55 52.89
C ILE A 1145 22.94 -24.04 53.10
N ASP A 1146 24.17 -23.56 53.19
CA ASP A 1146 24.43 -22.13 53.20
C ASP A 1146 24.43 -21.58 51.76
N HIS A 1147 23.92 -20.36 51.55
CA HIS A 1147 23.88 -19.76 50.21
C HIS A 1147 25.27 -19.64 49.56
N SER A 1148 26.35 -19.49 50.34
CA SER A 1148 27.74 -19.48 49.82
C SER A 1148 28.16 -20.79 49.16
N GLN A 1149 27.44 -21.89 49.41
CA GLN A 1149 27.67 -23.20 48.83
C GLN A 1149 26.82 -23.43 47.57
N LEU A 1150 26.12 -22.41 47.07
CA LEU A 1150 25.24 -22.50 45.92
C LEU A 1150 25.81 -21.71 44.73
N ASN A 1151 25.65 -22.29 43.54
CA ASN A 1151 26.00 -21.67 42.27
C ASN A 1151 24.75 -21.50 41.41
N VAL A 1152 24.48 -20.26 41.00
CA VAL A 1152 23.40 -19.94 40.05
C VAL A 1152 23.85 -20.35 38.64
N ILE A 1153 23.01 -21.10 37.93
CA ILE A 1153 23.27 -21.61 36.58
C ILE A 1153 22.24 -21.07 35.58
N ASN A 1154 22.47 -21.32 34.28
CA ASN A 1154 21.56 -20.89 33.19
C ASN A 1154 21.31 -19.37 33.15
N ARG A 1155 22.32 -18.57 33.53
CA ARG A 1155 22.29 -17.11 33.37
C ARG A 1155 22.48 -16.76 31.90
N CYS A 1156 21.63 -15.88 31.38
CA CYS A 1156 21.85 -15.32 30.04
C CYS A 1156 22.95 -14.24 30.09
N SER A 1157 23.51 -13.92 28.93
CA SER A 1157 24.53 -12.86 28.79
C SER A 1157 24.08 -11.48 29.28
N HIS A 1158 22.77 -11.22 29.33
CA HIS A 1158 22.21 -9.95 29.84
C HIS A 1158 22.24 -9.85 31.37
N GLN A 1159 22.33 -10.98 32.08
CA GLN A 1159 22.41 -11.08 33.54
C GLN A 1159 23.85 -11.16 34.07
N LEU A 1160 24.83 -11.22 33.17
CA LEU A 1160 26.26 -11.24 33.48
C LEU A 1160 26.82 -9.82 33.26
N PRO A 1161 27.66 -9.28 34.16
CA PRO A 1161 28.40 -8.05 33.87
C PRO A 1161 29.18 -8.23 32.57
N GLN A 1162 29.16 -7.22 31.68
CA GLN A 1162 29.75 -7.27 30.33
C GLN A 1162 31.07 -8.03 30.36
N ARG A 1163 31.11 -9.22 29.72
CA ARG A 1163 32.37 -9.93 29.51
C ARG A 1163 33.26 -9.01 28.68
N VAL A 1164 34.34 -8.55 29.30
CA VAL A 1164 35.45 -7.86 28.63
C VAL A 1164 35.86 -8.76 27.45
N MET A 1165 35.76 -8.24 26.23
CA MET A 1165 36.35 -8.92 25.07
C MET A 1165 37.80 -9.25 25.43
N PRO A 1166 38.30 -10.48 25.17
CA PRO A 1166 39.71 -10.78 25.45
C PRO A 1166 40.57 -9.69 24.79
N ALA A 1167 41.51 -9.12 25.54
CA ALA A 1167 42.28 -7.94 25.16
C ALA A 1167 42.96 -8.07 23.78
N SER A 1168 43.19 -9.31 23.31
CA SER A 1168 43.67 -9.62 21.96
C SER A 1168 42.75 -9.18 20.81
N LEU A 1169 41.50 -8.78 21.07
CA LEU A 1169 40.56 -8.22 20.08
C LEU A 1169 40.49 -6.68 20.11
N LEU A 1170 41.16 -6.01 21.05
CA LEU A 1170 41.08 -4.57 21.30
C LEU A 1170 42.29 -3.75 20.80
N ASP A 1171 43.36 -4.39 20.33
CA ASP A 1171 44.52 -3.65 19.81
C ASP A 1171 44.26 -3.12 18.39
N VAL A 1172 43.68 -1.93 18.33
CA VAL A 1172 43.92 -0.98 17.23
C VAL A 1172 44.24 0.38 17.84
N ALA A 1173 45.51 0.75 17.75
CA ALA A 1173 45.92 2.15 17.80
C ALA A 1173 45.24 2.89 16.63
N GLU A 1174 44.44 3.90 16.95
CA GLU A 1174 44.02 4.91 15.97
C GLU A 1174 45.27 5.51 15.31
N PRO A 1175 45.30 5.70 13.98
CA PRO A 1175 46.28 6.60 13.38
C PRO A 1175 45.96 8.03 13.85
N PRO A 1176 46.97 8.85 14.17
CA PRO A 1176 46.72 10.18 14.73
C PRO A 1176 45.97 11.03 13.72
N LEU A 1177 44.86 11.63 14.17
CA LEU A 1177 44.17 12.71 13.49
C LEU A 1177 45.19 13.79 13.08
N SER A 1178 45.38 13.94 11.77
CA SER A 1178 46.16 15.03 11.20
C SER A 1178 45.53 16.36 11.63
N ARG A 1179 46.28 17.14 12.41
CA ARG A 1179 45.95 18.52 12.77
C ARG A 1179 45.62 19.34 11.52
N PRO A 1180 44.57 20.17 11.52
CA PRO A 1180 44.40 21.18 10.48
C PRO A 1180 45.44 22.28 10.68
N ALA A 1181 46.09 22.67 9.59
CA ALA A 1181 47.02 23.78 9.56
C ALA A 1181 46.28 25.09 9.87
N GLN A 1182 46.73 25.81 10.89
CA GLN A 1182 46.56 27.25 11.01
C GLN A 1182 47.64 27.91 10.13
N ASP A 1183 47.25 28.73 9.15
CA ASP A 1183 47.68 30.13 9.16
C ASP A 1183 46.87 31.05 8.21
N ARG A 1184 46.60 32.25 8.75
CA ARG A 1184 46.42 33.58 8.10
C ARG A 1184 45.09 34.05 7.51
N SER A 1185 44.35 34.74 8.39
CA SER A 1185 44.03 36.19 8.37
C SER A 1185 43.28 36.80 7.17
N CYS A 1186 42.08 37.34 7.40
CA CYS A 1186 41.83 38.79 7.63
C CYS A 1186 40.33 39.14 7.69
N THR A 1187 39.88 39.71 8.83
CA THR A 1187 38.97 40.87 9.04
C THR A 1187 37.88 41.15 7.98
N HIS A 1188 36.56 41.26 8.27
CA HIS A 1188 35.90 42.34 9.02
C HIS A 1188 34.35 42.13 9.01
N SER A 1189 33.70 42.87 9.92
CA SER A 1189 32.30 43.38 9.99
C SER A 1189 31.12 42.46 10.37
N GLU A 1190 30.68 42.66 11.61
CA GLU A 1190 29.30 42.94 12.07
C GLU A 1190 28.14 42.78 11.08
N SER A 1191 27.11 42.03 11.46
CA SER A 1191 25.81 42.56 11.94
C SER A 1191 24.68 41.52 11.89
N GLY A 1192 23.90 41.50 12.98
CA GLY A 1192 22.45 41.30 13.07
C GLY A 1192 21.68 40.42 12.07
N PHE A 1193 20.93 39.46 12.62
CA PHE A 1193 19.45 39.37 12.60
C PHE A 1193 18.95 37.93 12.63
N ALA A 1194 17.81 37.80 13.32
CA ALA A 1194 17.07 36.59 13.61
C ALA A 1194 16.51 35.87 12.36
N HIS A 1195 16.42 34.54 12.43
CA HIS A 1195 15.13 33.84 12.52
C HIS A 1195 15.28 32.44 13.10
#